data_AF-A0A182MTF3-F1
#
_entry.id   AF-A0A182MTF3-F1
#
_cell.length_a   1.000
_cell.length_b   1.000
_cell.length_c   1.000
_cell.angle_alpha   90.00
_cell.angle_beta   90.00
_cell.angle_gamma   90.00
#
_symmetry.space_group_name_H-M   'P 1'
#
loop_
_entity.id
_entity.type
_entity.pdbx_description
1 polymer ?
#
loop_
_entity_poly.entity_id
_entity_poly.type
_entity_poly.pdbx_seq_one_letter_code
_entity_poly.pdbx_strand_id
1 'polypeptide(L)'
;MEEAKLASLLGSIQKTNDKSVIYRNLVAIRTNFVTNDSGIRLLSSQDGIKVLVDLLNKPYEKVIEVVLSILGNCCTKKECCKQAFECGILKPLISIISNIPNPSIQCRGCRLLGNLAQHEPISYKIARDNGTTGYTLSTILNESDNTAVLVMVIRAIRQLWREKPIRTTLMEQGCIGKIVHLLTRFAQVESDSDAPLPANHSPDGGQHTNSASACDTHDEEKVVLKHWHAPDRMVTKEKFNNIVRNMEHSQLCDIVGYQVIQNYRWKDRPDFQLPKSNETVKLFESVLKCLQMITTTVVQQVVEDIYGEAGTGLHCLVYLCGEKSPFRALALKVVSNLAANPDAIDRLTECGVIKMAADLIMYADLDDSEKRYCINMMCLLTKEACNRGHIRRSGALQSFMKIAKQSHEKREQAMILYALYQYRFDSLSNEILLSNGLVSFLVRILNGIVAEKEVAHIRHDEEEKERTSHTSIFSKRRSNYAKAGKLRRSDLLFHYKSGNGYSQQQQQHHKAAKQSKLDPYCSAPESPDSGSSGYASTSYGTVRSPSMSVGSSPPRVPEDEAFEDDTEVYSPVCSDHEQEEETAGNNDAAKDGQMPLLGGVCSTNEADRAEEVEQEDVDGAEETNDFDMVAYLIEDSSNAKWLDAVEEKDLLEEDSSLGWKPSKATHPEDCIDDNEMFKIELDIATAKTFEKYPMQPTLTLLWSVSKSFPAMEFVQADTLETLLKICKHAKKPRGRAFQTLANILKHVNHFLPLLKQDFVFRLHEMKSPYPAHGARCWSCDEMRTACNDLMSLFGSVGETGYGQGEIAHILRTGERELKLRVAIIVLFIVRDTRLLHKLLFDMKVLEMVMDFILDEGTEQQQQQQHRLNGIACCAITRLAQNLAIFGEEEDTGTPSEKLESKEFDNTVTICDESALSVDEKVTFRVRSSPTAPQETVLVSKALLIEGSEVFRRMFDGDNFIESKNNEVHLHEPISADGLRYFFYLVRLQTLNKLTGMAPPPKVIEASLDALSLAQKYLLPTIEKPVMNIVKTLLNDDCVLNVFEWSLKNYNQELLVASTYYFLYSDISGAAKWKLYRAANRSCYRDEWRRLLTETILYRVQPNAEL
;
A
#
# COMPACT_ATOMS: atom_id res chain seq x y z
N MET A 1 54.54 -42.37 28.46
CA MET A 1 54.60 -42.66 29.92
C MET A 1 53.20 -42.69 30.53
N GLU A 2 52.41 -41.63 30.38
CA GLU A 2 51.06 -41.51 30.98
C GLU A 2 50.08 -42.61 30.51
N GLU A 3 50.16 -43.02 29.24
CA GLU A 3 49.39 -44.13 28.66
C GLU A 3 49.56 -45.47 29.42
N ALA A 4 50.80 -45.84 29.74
CA ALA A 4 51.09 -47.05 30.50
C ALA A 4 50.65 -46.92 31.98
N LYS A 5 50.72 -45.71 32.55
CA LYS A 5 50.19 -45.40 33.88
C LYS A 5 48.66 -45.52 33.91
N LEU A 6 47.97 -45.12 32.85
CA LEU A 6 46.51 -45.24 32.74
C LEU A 6 46.07 -46.71 32.58
N ALA A 7 46.70 -47.45 31.67
CA ALA A 7 46.44 -48.88 31.49
C ALA A 7 46.69 -49.68 32.77
N SER A 8 47.72 -49.32 33.56
CA SER A 8 47.99 -49.90 34.88
C SER A 8 46.86 -49.62 35.88
N LEU A 9 46.35 -48.39 35.94
CA LEU A 9 45.24 -48.01 36.82
C LEU A 9 43.92 -48.72 36.44
N LEU A 10 43.59 -48.77 35.15
CA LEU A 10 42.41 -49.45 34.61
C LEU A 10 42.49 -50.98 34.84
N GLY A 11 43.61 -51.60 34.49
CA GLY A 11 43.84 -53.03 34.71
C GLY A 11 43.88 -53.41 36.20
N SER A 12 44.31 -52.50 37.08
CA SER A 12 44.23 -52.68 38.54
C SER A 12 42.77 -52.62 39.04
N ILE A 13 41.97 -51.66 38.53
CA ILE A 13 40.53 -51.55 38.81
C ILE A 13 39.76 -52.81 38.39
N GLN A 14 40.05 -53.37 37.20
CA GLN A 14 39.39 -54.58 36.70
C GLN A 14 39.74 -55.84 37.52
N LYS A 15 40.97 -55.95 38.02
CA LYS A 15 41.48 -57.16 38.70
C LYS A 15 41.19 -57.21 40.20
N THR A 16 40.86 -56.10 40.84
CA THR A 16 40.63 -56.05 42.30
C THR A 16 39.15 -55.91 42.66
N ASN A 17 38.78 -56.50 43.79
CA ASN A 17 37.50 -56.27 44.45
C ASN A 17 37.63 -55.41 45.73
N ASP A 18 38.84 -54.96 46.08
CA ASP A 18 39.02 -54.01 47.19
C ASP A 18 38.52 -52.61 46.80
N LYS A 19 37.42 -52.22 47.45
CA LYS A 19 36.79 -50.89 47.35
C LYS A 19 37.78 -49.74 47.58
N SER A 20 38.77 -49.94 48.45
CA SER A 20 39.82 -48.95 48.80
C SER A 20 40.82 -48.73 47.66
N VAL A 21 41.15 -49.79 46.91
CA VAL A 21 42.06 -49.72 45.75
C VAL A 21 41.32 -49.13 44.56
N ILE A 22 40.09 -49.60 44.30
CA ILE A 22 39.22 -49.05 43.24
C ILE A 22 39.05 -47.54 43.45
N TYR A 23 38.68 -47.10 44.65
CA TYR A 23 38.51 -45.67 44.97
C TYR A 23 39.80 -44.86 44.75
N ARG A 24 40.95 -45.32 45.26
CA ARG A 24 42.24 -44.62 45.07
C ARG A 24 42.63 -44.51 43.59
N ASN A 25 42.47 -45.59 42.83
CA ASN A 25 42.79 -45.60 41.40
C ASN A 25 41.85 -44.67 40.61
N LEU A 26 40.55 -44.65 40.93
CA LEU A 26 39.59 -43.73 40.32
C LEU A 26 39.89 -42.27 40.65
N VAL A 27 40.27 -41.95 41.90
CA VAL A 27 40.71 -40.59 42.26
C VAL A 27 41.97 -40.20 41.47
N ALA A 28 42.91 -41.12 41.28
CA ALA A 28 44.08 -40.89 40.42
C ALA A 28 43.70 -40.67 38.95
N ILE A 29 42.72 -41.41 38.40
CA ILE A 29 42.17 -41.16 37.05
C ILE A 29 41.51 -39.78 36.99
N ARG A 30 40.65 -39.45 37.98
CA ARG A 30 39.91 -38.18 38.04
C ARG A 30 40.82 -36.96 38.01
N THR A 31 41.89 -36.97 38.81
CA THR A 31 42.78 -35.81 38.97
C THR A 31 43.79 -35.66 37.82
N ASN A 32 44.28 -36.77 37.24
CA ASN A 32 45.38 -36.72 36.27
C ASN A 32 44.94 -36.83 34.80
N PHE A 33 43.75 -37.40 34.51
CA PHE A 33 43.37 -37.78 33.13
C PHE A 33 42.04 -37.20 32.63
N VAL A 34 41.18 -36.61 33.48
CA VAL A 34 39.90 -36.01 33.03
C VAL A 34 39.76 -34.54 33.44
N THR A 35 40.91 -33.88 33.55
CA THR A 35 41.10 -32.43 33.72
C THR A 35 41.42 -31.74 32.40
N ASN A 36 41.85 -32.47 31.36
CA ASN A 36 42.18 -31.96 30.03
C ASN A 36 41.62 -32.87 28.91
N ASP A 37 41.58 -32.34 27.69
CA ASP A 37 40.98 -33.01 26.53
C ASP A 37 41.80 -34.21 26.02
N SER A 38 43.13 -34.11 26.08
CA SER A 38 44.06 -35.18 25.70
C SER A 38 43.93 -36.42 26.60
N GLY A 39 43.82 -36.23 27.91
CA GLY A 39 43.59 -37.32 28.86
C GLY A 39 42.22 -37.98 28.70
N ILE A 40 41.17 -37.20 28.38
CA ILE A 40 39.83 -37.75 28.07
C ILE A 40 39.89 -38.64 26.82
N ARG A 41 40.58 -38.19 25.77
CA ARG A 41 40.81 -39.02 24.56
C ARG A 41 41.60 -40.29 24.88
N LEU A 42 42.68 -40.19 25.66
CA LEU A 42 43.52 -41.33 26.07
C LEU A 42 42.75 -42.36 26.91
N LEU A 43 41.83 -41.91 27.78
CA LEU A 43 40.93 -42.76 28.56
C LEU A 43 39.87 -43.45 27.68
N SER A 44 39.37 -42.75 26.66
CA SER A 44 38.41 -43.31 25.69
C SER A 44 39.06 -44.39 24.81
N SER A 45 40.30 -44.16 24.33
CA SER A 45 41.05 -45.13 23.50
C SER A 45 41.57 -46.36 24.23
N GLN A 46 41.51 -46.40 25.57
CA GLN A 46 41.90 -47.55 26.40
C GLN A 46 40.69 -48.28 27.02
N ASP A 47 39.51 -48.21 26.39
CA ASP A 47 38.25 -48.77 26.92
C ASP A 47 37.88 -48.25 28.33
N GLY A 48 38.49 -47.15 28.80
CA GLY A 48 38.29 -46.63 30.15
C GLY A 48 36.85 -46.22 30.43
N ILE A 49 36.12 -45.74 29.41
CA ILE A 49 34.69 -45.45 29.51
C ILE A 49 33.89 -46.73 29.80
N LYS A 50 34.20 -47.85 29.16
CA LYS A 50 33.57 -49.16 29.40
C LYS A 50 33.81 -49.63 30.83
N VAL A 51 35.07 -49.61 31.28
CA VAL A 51 35.45 -49.96 32.67
C VAL A 51 34.71 -49.11 33.71
N LEU A 52 34.48 -47.82 33.40
CA LEU A 52 33.72 -46.91 34.27
C LEU A 52 32.22 -47.23 34.26
N VAL A 53 31.62 -47.58 33.10
CA VAL A 53 30.21 -48.01 33.02
C VAL A 53 29.99 -49.33 33.75
N ASP A 54 30.89 -50.31 33.61
CA ASP A 54 30.85 -51.59 34.33
C ASP A 54 30.81 -51.39 35.86
N LEU A 55 31.57 -50.40 36.38
CA LEU A 55 31.61 -50.07 37.80
C LEU A 55 30.32 -49.46 38.36
N LEU A 56 29.46 -48.84 37.53
CA LEU A 56 28.17 -48.30 38.00
C LEU A 56 27.26 -49.42 38.55
N ASN A 57 27.43 -50.66 38.09
CA ASN A 57 26.67 -51.81 38.58
C ASN A 57 27.12 -52.33 39.96
N LYS A 58 28.16 -51.75 40.59
CA LYS A 58 28.65 -52.16 41.92
C LYS A 58 28.06 -51.25 43.02
N PRO A 59 27.45 -51.79 44.10
CA PRO A 59 26.65 -51.02 45.06
C PRO A 59 27.52 -50.27 46.10
N TYR A 60 28.40 -49.38 45.65
CA TYR A 60 29.37 -48.66 46.48
C TYR A 60 29.34 -47.15 46.20
N GLU A 61 28.57 -46.38 46.97
CA GLU A 61 28.36 -44.93 46.77
C GLU A 61 29.65 -44.12 46.52
N LYS A 62 30.69 -44.28 47.34
CA LYS A 62 31.96 -43.56 47.17
C LYS A 62 32.70 -43.90 45.87
N VAL A 63 32.45 -45.08 45.29
CA VAL A 63 32.95 -45.46 43.96
C VAL A 63 32.07 -44.83 42.89
N ILE A 64 30.74 -44.99 43.00
CA ILE A 64 29.74 -44.41 42.09
C ILE A 64 29.93 -42.89 41.95
N GLU A 65 30.06 -42.14 43.04
CA GLU A 65 30.27 -40.69 43.04
C GLU A 65 31.49 -40.28 42.20
N VAL A 66 32.61 -40.99 42.36
CA VAL A 66 33.84 -40.70 41.61
C VAL A 66 33.71 -41.14 40.14
N VAL A 67 33.08 -42.29 39.86
CA VAL A 67 32.78 -42.75 38.49
C VAL A 67 31.89 -41.74 37.74
N LEU A 68 30.78 -41.29 38.34
CA LEU A 68 29.91 -40.24 37.79
C LEU A 68 30.65 -38.89 37.64
N SER A 69 31.60 -38.60 38.54
CA SER A 69 32.46 -37.41 38.42
C SER A 69 33.40 -37.49 37.21
N ILE A 70 33.94 -38.68 36.91
CA ILE A 70 34.83 -38.91 35.76
C ILE A 70 34.02 -38.93 34.47
N LEU A 71 33.00 -39.80 34.37
CA LEU A 71 32.13 -39.91 33.20
C LEU A 71 31.45 -38.57 32.87
N GLY A 72 30.98 -37.82 33.87
CA GLY A 72 30.40 -36.50 33.65
C GLY A 72 31.39 -35.43 33.13
N ASN A 73 32.71 -35.65 33.25
CA ASN A 73 33.72 -34.84 32.56
C ASN A 73 33.97 -35.36 31.14
N CYS A 74 34.12 -36.68 30.94
CA CYS A 74 34.33 -37.29 29.62
C CYS A 74 33.17 -37.00 28.66
N CYS A 75 31.93 -37.16 29.11
CA CYS A 75 30.71 -36.93 28.34
C CYS A 75 30.42 -35.44 28.09
N THR A 76 31.42 -34.55 28.23
CA THR A 76 31.45 -33.26 27.51
C THR A 76 31.85 -33.42 26.04
N LYS A 77 32.21 -34.63 25.60
CA LYS A 77 32.69 -34.98 24.26
C LYS A 77 31.77 -36.01 23.59
N LYS A 78 31.33 -35.71 22.37
CA LYS A 78 30.39 -36.51 21.56
C LYS A 78 30.79 -37.98 21.47
N GLU A 79 32.06 -38.26 21.26
CA GLU A 79 32.57 -39.63 21.09
C GLU A 79 32.57 -40.42 22.41
N CYS A 80 32.88 -39.78 23.54
CA CYS A 80 32.75 -40.43 24.85
C CYS A 80 31.28 -40.68 25.23
N CYS A 81 30.36 -39.83 24.78
CA CYS A 81 28.92 -40.06 24.94
C CYS A 81 28.44 -41.28 24.13
N LYS A 82 28.89 -41.43 22.87
CA LYS A 82 28.63 -42.63 22.05
C LYS A 82 29.15 -43.89 22.73
N GLN A 83 30.45 -43.91 23.09
CA GLN A 83 31.08 -45.07 23.74
C GLN A 83 30.37 -45.46 25.05
N ALA A 84 29.94 -44.48 25.85
CA ALA A 84 29.16 -44.74 27.07
C ALA A 84 27.76 -45.32 26.76
N PHE A 85 27.08 -44.80 25.74
CA PHE A 85 25.77 -45.28 25.28
C PHE A 85 25.83 -46.70 24.73
N GLU A 86 26.84 -47.02 23.91
CA GLU A 86 27.15 -48.35 23.38
C GLU A 86 27.47 -49.34 24.51
N CYS A 87 28.13 -48.89 25.59
CA CYS A 87 28.33 -49.67 26.81
C CYS A 87 27.07 -49.81 27.69
N GLY A 88 25.91 -49.27 27.28
CA GLY A 88 24.64 -49.45 27.96
C GLY A 88 24.39 -48.56 29.18
N ILE A 89 25.11 -47.44 29.33
CA ILE A 89 25.13 -46.60 30.53
C ILE A 89 23.76 -46.16 31.08
N LEU A 90 22.73 -46.04 30.22
CA LEU A 90 21.45 -45.43 30.60
C LEU A 90 20.74 -46.17 31.74
N LYS A 91 20.66 -47.51 31.68
CA LYS A 91 19.94 -48.29 32.71
C LYS A 91 20.60 -48.19 34.10
N PRO A 92 21.93 -48.39 34.26
CA PRO A 92 22.61 -48.12 35.53
C PRO A 92 22.46 -46.67 35.99
N LEU A 93 22.61 -45.70 35.08
CA LEU A 93 22.56 -44.28 35.42
C LEU A 93 21.20 -43.84 35.96
N ILE A 94 20.10 -44.18 35.28
CA ILE A 94 18.73 -43.85 35.73
C ILE A 94 18.43 -44.54 37.06
N SER A 95 18.82 -45.82 37.20
CA SER A 95 18.64 -46.57 38.45
C SER A 95 19.38 -45.94 39.64
N ILE A 96 20.63 -45.48 39.45
CA ILE A 96 21.41 -44.80 40.49
C ILE A 96 20.79 -43.46 40.88
N ILE A 97 20.34 -42.67 39.90
CA ILE A 97 19.72 -41.37 40.14
C ILE A 97 18.40 -41.52 40.92
N SER A 98 17.61 -42.55 40.58
CA SER A 98 16.32 -42.85 41.20
C SER A 98 16.44 -43.44 42.62
N ASN A 99 17.35 -44.40 42.84
CA ASN A 99 17.37 -45.18 44.08
C ASN A 99 18.35 -44.66 45.16
N ILE A 100 19.19 -43.67 44.86
CA ILE A 100 20.19 -43.14 45.81
C ILE A 100 19.94 -41.65 46.07
N PRO A 101 19.17 -41.27 47.12
CA PRO A 101 18.85 -39.88 47.48
C PRO A 101 20.02 -39.15 48.15
N ASN A 102 21.22 -39.29 47.58
CA ASN A 102 22.44 -38.60 48.01
C ASN A 102 22.67 -37.40 47.05
N PRO A 103 22.58 -36.14 47.52
CA PRO A 103 22.73 -34.96 46.67
C PRO A 103 24.03 -34.93 45.85
N SER A 104 25.12 -35.47 46.40
CA SER A 104 26.41 -35.57 45.73
C SER A 104 26.35 -36.50 44.50
N ILE A 105 25.60 -37.60 44.61
CA ILE A 105 25.40 -38.59 43.54
C ILE A 105 24.35 -38.10 42.55
N GLN A 106 23.20 -37.60 43.01
CA GLN A 106 22.13 -37.09 42.13
C GLN A 106 22.60 -35.90 41.28
N CYS A 107 23.33 -34.93 41.87
CA CYS A 107 23.90 -33.80 41.12
C CYS A 107 24.83 -34.28 39.99
N ARG A 108 25.74 -35.23 40.26
CA ARG A 108 26.66 -35.78 39.25
C ARG A 108 25.95 -36.67 38.23
N GLY A 109 24.93 -37.42 38.64
CA GLY A 109 24.11 -38.25 37.79
C GLY A 109 23.28 -37.41 36.81
N CYS A 110 22.55 -36.40 37.29
CA CYS A 110 21.82 -35.46 36.45
C CYS A 110 22.75 -34.65 35.54
N ARG A 111 23.95 -34.26 36.01
CA ARG A 111 24.99 -33.65 35.17
C ARG A 111 25.41 -34.55 34.00
N LEU A 112 25.57 -35.85 34.25
CA LEU A 112 25.94 -36.85 33.24
C LEU A 112 24.77 -37.15 32.29
N LEU A 113 23.55 -37.30 32.79
CA LEU A 113 22.34 -37.49 31.98
C LEU A 113 22.10 -36.29 31.06
N GLY A 114 22.16 -35.06 31.58
CA GLY A 114 22.07 -33.81 30.81
C GLY A 114 23.29 -33.52 29.93
N ASN A 115 24.37 -34.30 30.03
CA ASN A 115 25.49 -34.32 29.10
C ASN A 115 25.19 -35.30 27.94
N LEU A 116 24.80 -36.53 28.25
CA LEU A 116 24.41 -37.56 27.28
C LEU A 116 23.22 -37.10 26.40
N ALA A 117 22.22 -36.46 27.00
CA ALA A 117 21.02 -35.95 26.31
C ALA A 117 21.26 -34.73 25.40
N GLN A 118 22.50 -34.26 25.24
CA GLN A 118 22.85 -33.27 24.19
C GLN A 118 23.09 -33.92 22.81
N HIS A 119 22.95 -35.24 22.70
CA HIS A 119 23.12 -35.97 21.45
C HIS A 119 21.84 -36.73 21.09
N GLU A 120 21.28 -36.36 19.96
CA GLU A 120 19.96 -36.77 19.44
C GLU A 120 19.69 -38.30 19.46
N PRO A 121 20.62 -39.20 19.09
CA PRO A 121 20.37 -40.64 19.21
C PRO A 121 20.20 -41.13 20.65
N ILE A 122 20.79 -40.42 21.61
CA ILE A 122 20.77 -40.76 23.03
C ILE A 122 19.53 -40.13 23.69
N SER A 123 19.20 -38.87 23.40
CA SER A 123 17.95 -38.24 23.89
C SER A 123 16.72 -38.99 23.37
N TYR A 124 16.68 -39.35 22.08
CA TYR A 124 15.61 -40.16 21.50
C TYR A 124 15.47 -41.52 22.19
N LYS A 125 16.59 -42.19 22.51
CA LYS A 125 16.54 -43.47 23.23
C LYS A 125 16.10 -43.31 24.70
N ILE A 126 16.50 -42.24 25.38
CA ILE A 126 15.99 -41.90 26.72
C ILE A 126 14.48 -41.62 26.66
N ALA A 127 14.01 -40.92 25.63
CA ALA A 127 12.59 -40.59 25.47
C ALA A 127 11.73 -41.78 25.03
N ARG A 128 12.28 -42.76 24.32
CA ARG A 128 11.57 -44.02 24.03
C ARG A 128 11.39 -44.89 25.27
N ASP A 129 12.33 -44.82 26.22
CA ASP A 129 12.30 -45.53 27.50
C ASP A 129 11.98 -44.54 28.65
N ASN A 130 11.09 -43.55 28.38
CA ASN A 130 10.88 -42.35 29.20
C ASN A 130 10.32 -42.59 30.60
N GLY A 131 9.38 -43.52 30.80
CA GLY A 131 8.50 -43.54 31.98
C GLY A 131 9.23 -43.45 33.33
N THR A 132 10.30 -44.24 33.51
CA THR A 132 11.13 -44.17 34.72
C THR A 132 11.99 -42.91 34.79
N THR A 133 12.48 -42.42 33.65
CA THR A 133 13.33 -41.21 33.58
C THR A 133 12.54 -39.95 33.90
N GLY A 134 11.36 -39.76 33.29
CA GLY A 134 10.49 -38.61 33.51
C GLY A 134 10.06 -38.52 34.97
N TYR A 135 9.55 -39.62 35.52
CA TYR A 135 9.18 -39.71 36.95
C TYR A 135 10.37 -39.41 37.87
N THR A 136 11.55 -40.00 37.61
CA THR A 136 12.77 -39.77 38.41
C THR A 136 13.21 -38.30 38.41
N LEU A 137 13.17 -37.63 37.25
CA LEU A 137 13.51 -36.20 37.15
C LEU A 137 12.48 -35.33 37.89
N SER A 138 11.20 -35.67 37.80
CA SER A 138 10.10 -34.99 38.50
C SER A 138 10.23 -35.14 40.02
N THR A 139 10.52 -36.35 40.50
CA THR A 139 10.75 -36.67 41.92
C THR A 139 11.88 -35.83 42.49
N ILE A 140 13.04 -35.80 41.84
CA ILE A 140 14.22 -35.03 42.28
C ILE A 140 13.97 -33.52 42.24
N LEU A 141 13.24 -33.03 41.24
CA LEU A 141 12.82 -31.63 41.15
C LEU A 141 11.84 -31.24 42.27
N ASN A 142 11.00 -32.18 42.72
CA ASN A 142 10.01 -31.96 43.77
C ASN A 142 10.61 -32.03 45.18
N GLU A 143 11.49 -33.00 45.45
CA GLU A 143 11.99 -33.36 46.78
C GLU A 143 13.31 -32.70 47.20
N SER A 144 14.10 -32.14 46.28
CA SER A 144 15.46 -31.66 46.59
C SER A 144 15.53 -30.16 46.87
N ASP A 145 15.78 -29.75 48.11
CA ASP A 145 16.16 -28.36 48.45
C ASP A 145 17.63 -28.03 48.07
N ASN A 146 18.41 -28.97 47.54
CA ASN A 146 19.81 -28.72 47.20
C ASN A 146 19.94 -27.95 45.87
N THR A 147 20.33 -26.68 45.96
CA THR A 147 20.59 -25.76 44.84
C THR A 147 21.37 -26.40 43.68
N ALA A 148 22.45 -27.14 43.96
CA ALA A 148 23.28 -27.76 42.93
C ALA A 148 22.63 -28.98 42.27
N VAL A 149 21.82 -29.76 43.01
CA VAL A 149 20.98 -30.83 42.43
C VAL A 149 19.91 -30.21 41.54
N LEU A 150 19.19 -29.20 42.02
CA LEU A 150 18.15 -28.49 41.26
C LEU A 150 18.70 -27.91 39.94
N VAL A 151 19.84 -27.20 39.98
CA VAL A 151 20.51 -26.68 38.79
C VAL A 151 20.83 -27.78 37.76
N MET A 152 21.20 -28.99 38.20
CA MET A 152 21.53 -30.12 37.31
C MET A 152 20.30 -30.91 36.83
N VAL A 153 19.26 -31.09 37.64
CA VAL A 153 18.02 -31.78 37.21
C VAL A 153 17.25 -30.92 36.19
N ILE A 154 17.14 -29.61 36.44
CA ILE A 154 16.55 -28.64 35.50
C ILE A 154 17.34 -28.58 34.19
N ARG A 155 18.68 -28.69 34.26
CA ARG A 155 19.52 -28.82 33.06
C ARG A 155 19.24 -30.12 32.29
N ALA A 156 19.03 -31.25 32.96
CA ALA A 156 18.70 -32.51 32.29
C ALA A 156 17.32 -32.45 31.61
N ILE A 157 16.32 -31.95 32.32
CA ILE A 157 14.96 -31.67 31.81
C ILE A 157 15.03 -30.81 30.55
N ARG A 158 15.79 -29.70 30.57
CA ARG A 158 15.95 -28.80 29.41
C ARG A 158 16.43 -29.51 28.14
N GLN A 159 17.41 -30.41 28.24
CA GLN A 159 17.94 -31.07 27.04
C GLN A 159 16.97 -32.14 26.51
N LEU A 160 16.27 -32.83 27.41
CA LEU A 160 15.28 -33.86 27.06
C LEU A 160 13.96 -33.27 26.54
N TRP A 161 13.65 -32.01 26.83
CA TRP A 161 12.38 -31.34 26.46
C TRP A 161 12.05 -31.38 24.96
N ARG A 162 13.05 -31.47 24.09
CA ARG A 162 12.85 -31.53 22.62
C ARG A 162 12.06 -32.78 22.21
N GLU A 163 12.31 -33.89 22.89
CA GLU A 163 11.73 -35.20 22.59
C GLU A 163 10.26 -35.27 23.05
N LYS A 164 9.32 -35.41 22.10
CA LYS A 164 7.87 -35.38 22.39
C LYS A 164 7.44 -36.35 23.51
N PRO A 165 7.88 -37.63 23.57
CA PRO A 165 7.37 -38.58 24.56
C PRO A 165 7.72 -38.22 26.01
N ILE A 166 8.97 -37.82 26.29
CA ILE A 166 9.37 -37.46 27.66
C ILE A 166 8.88 -36.06 28.04
N ARG A 167 8.71 -35.14 27.07
CA ARG A 167 8.04 -33.85 27.30
C ARG A 167 6.62 -34.05 27.84
N THR A 168 5.82 -34.91 27.22
CA THR A 168 4.47 -35.23 27.71
C THR A 168 4.51 -35.76 29.15
N THR A 169 5.37 -36.73 29.47
CA THR A 169 5.51 -37.23 30.84
C THR A 169 5.95 -36.17 31.84
N LEU A 170 6.84 -35.23 31.47
CA LEU A 170 7.27 -34.15 32.35
C LEU A 170 6.16 -33.11 32.59
N MET A 171 5.27 -32.90 31.60
CA MET A 171 4.07 -32.05 31.75
C MET A 171 3.00 -32.73 32.62
N GLU A 172 2.74 -34.03 32.43
CA GLU A 172 1.83 -34.84 33.26
C GLU A 172 2.26 -34.90 34.74
N GLN A 173 3.55 -34.70 35.03
CA GLN A 173 4.12 -34.67 36.39
C GLN A 173 4.31 -33.24 36.93
N GLY A 174 3.73 -32.22 36.29
CA GLY A 174 3.73 -30.83 36.80
C GLY A 174 5.10 -30.14 36.85
N CYS A 175 6.07 -30.60 36.05
CA CYS A 175 7.46 -30.10 36.14
C CYS A 175 7.58 -28.60 35.83
N ILE A 176 6.75 -28.06 34.94
CA ILE A 176 6.79 -26.63 34.59
C ILE A 176 6.38 -25.80 35.81
N GLY A 177 5.22 -26.10 36.43
CA GLY A 177 4.75 -25.43 37.64
C GLY A 177 5.77 -25.48 38.78
N LYS A 178 6.44 -26.62 39.00
CA LYS A 178 7.52 -26.70 40.00
C LYS A 178 8.75 -25.87 39.63
N ILE A 179 9.16 -25.84 38.36
CA ILE A 179 10.27 -24.99 37.89
C ILE A 179 9.95 -23.49 38.11
N VAL A 180 8.70 -23.10 37.92
CA VAL A 180 8.24 -21.71 38.10
C VAL A 180 8.07 -21.38 39.58
N HIS A 181 7.54 -22.29 40.40
CA HIS A 181 7.52 -22.16 41.85
C HIS A 181 8.94 -22.02 42.44
N LEU A 182 9.95 -22.72 41.90
CA LEU A 182 11.35 -22.52 42.30
C LEU A 182 11.88 -21.12 41.92
N LEU A 183 11.38 -20.50 40.85
CA LEU A 183 11.72 -19.12 40.51
C LEU A 183 11.07 -18.14 41.51
N THR A 184 9.76 -18.28 41.75
CA THR A 184 9.01 -17.38 42.64
C THR A 184 9.45 -17.53 44.09
N ARG A 185 9.59 -18.75 44.64
CA ARG A 185 10.03 -19.01 46.03
C ARG A 185 11.36 -18.32 46.37
N PHE A 186 12.31 -18.26 45.43
CA PHE A 186 13.61 -17.60 45.64
C PHE A 186 13.66 -16.14 45.15
N ALA A 187 12.59 -15.63 44.52
CA ALA A 187 12.45 -14.24 44.11
C ALA A 187 11.53 -13.44 45.05
N GLN A 188 10.60 -14.08 45.75
CA GLN A 188 9.65 -13.40 46.63
C GLN A 188 10.34 -12.81 47.86
N VAL A 189 9.74 -11.76 48.43
CA VAL A 189 10.08 -11.24 49.76
C VAL A 189 9.24 -12.02 50.79
N GLU A 190 9.92 -12.66 51.74
CA GLU A 190 9.27 -13.31 52.88
C GLU A 190 8.55 -12.25 53.72
N SER A 191 7.26 -12.45 53.98
CA SER A 191 6.46 -11.57 54.83
C SER A 191 6.46 -12.13 56.27
N ASP A 192 6.84 -11.30 57.24
CA ASP A 192 6.88 -11.64 58.68
C ASP A 192 5.46 -11.75 59.30
N SER A 193 4.54 -12.43 58.61
CA SER A 193 3.13 -12.61 59.01
C SER A 193 2.76 -14.04 59.43
N ASP A 194 3.68 -15.01 59.31
CA ASP A 194 3.48 -16.41 59.75
C ASP A 194 3.58 -16.58 61.28
N ALA A 195 2.83 -15.76 62.03
CA ALA A 195 2.52 -15.99 63.43
C ALA A 195 1.21 -16.80 63.52
N PRO A 196 1.20 -18.04 64.05
CA PRO A 196 0.03 -18.90 64.01
C PRO A 196 -1.10 -18.36 64.92
N LEU A 197 -2.21 -17.95 64.30
CA LEU A 197 -3.42 -17.52 64.99
C LEU A 197 -4.00 -18.68 65.83
N PRO A 198 -4.31 -18.47 67.13
CA PRO A 198 -4.98 -19.47 67.94
C PRO A 198 -6.47 -19.54 67.56
N ALA A 199 -6.95 -20.73 67.23
CA ALA A 199 -8.36 -20.94 66.92
C ALA A 199 -9.24 -20.90 68.19
N ASN A 200 -10.32 -20.11 68.18
CA ASN A 200 -11.56 -20.54 68.83
C ASN A 200 -12.84 -19.76 68.47
N HIS A 201 -13.94 -20.51 68.44
CA HIS A 201 -15.34 -20.09 68.56
C HIS A 201 -16.02 -19.27 67.45
N SER A 202 -17.34 -19.11 67.62
CA SER A 202 -18.38 -19.16 66.58
C SER A 202 -19.39 -18.00 66.76
N PRO A 203 -20.35 -17.77 65.85
CA PRO A 203 -21.03 -16.47 65.75
C PRO A 203 -22.21 -16.30 66.70
N ASP A 204 -22.38 -15.09 67.21
CA ASP A 204 -23.68 -14.47 67.48
C ASP A 204 -23.57 -12.94 67.28
N GLY A 205 -24.69 -12.24 67.12
CA GLY A 205 -24.75 -10.82 66.72
C GLY A 205 -24.94 -9.81 67.86
N GLY A 206 -24.95 -8.52 67.53
CA GLY A 206 -25.32 -7.46 68.49
C GLY A 206 -24.64 -6.11 68.28
N GLN A 207 -25.42 -5.14 67.82
CA GLN A 207 -25.12 -3.72 67.59
C GLN A 207 -24.17 -2.97 68.57
N HIS A 208 -23.35 -2.08 67.98
CA HIS A 208 -22.87 -0.77 68.50
C HIS A 208 -22.28 -0.63 69.92
N THR A 209 -21.02 -0.19 69.97
CA THR A 209 -20.63 1.08 70.64
C THR A 209 -19.25 1.57 70.17
N ASN A 210 -18.92 2.85 70.38
CA ASN A 210 -17.72 3.51 69.83
C ASN A 210 -16.53 3.48 70.79
N SER A 211 -15.30 3.23 70.29
CA SER A 211 -14.12 4.08 70.58
C SER A 211 -12.82 3.71 69.81
N ALA A 212 -12.40 4.62 68.92
CA ALA A 212 -11.03 5.08 68.66
C ALA A 212 -9.83 4.13 68.34
N SER A 213 -9.19 4.45 67.21
CA SER A 213 -7.73 4.46 66.94
C SER A 213 -6.90 3.17 66.87
N ALA A 214 -6.77 2.66 65.64
CA ALA A 214 -5.47 2.41 64.99
C ALA A 214 -5.51 3.07 63.58
N CYS A 215 -4.39 3.18 62.87
CA CYS A 215 -4.29 4.04 61.68
C CYS A 215 -4.57 3.34 60.33
N ASP A 216 -5.67 3.71 59.68
CA ASP A 216 -5.88 3.48 58.25
C ASP A 216 -5.24 4.61 57.43
N THR A 217 -4.02 4.39 56.94
CA THR A 217 -3.49 5.17 55.81
C THR A 217 -4.02 4.60 54.50
N HIS A 218 -5.28 4.92 54.17
CA HIS A 218 -5.84 4.63 52.85
C HIS A 218 -5.06 5.41 51.78
N ASP A 219 -4.16 4.70 51.09
CA ASP A 219 -3.39 5.23 49.97
C ASP A 219 -4.32 5.39 48.76
N GLU A 220 -4.98 6.56 48.65
CA GLU A 220 -6.01 6.83 47.65
C GLU A 220 -5.52 6.56 46.22
N GLU A 221 -6.04 5.49 45.62
CA GLU A 221 -5.72 5.08 44.27
C GLU A 221 -6.06 6.21 43.28
N LYS A 222 -5.05 6.70 42.55
CA LYS A 222 -5.18 7.85 41.65
C LYS A 222 -5.34 7.41 40.21
N VAL A 223 -6.07 8.21 39.44
CA VAL A 223 -6.39 7.97 38.04
C VAL A 223 -5.97 9.20 37.24
N VAL A 224 -5.19 8.98 36.18
CA VAL A 224 -4.92 10.01 35.17
C VAL A 224 -6.10 10.05 34.20
N LEU A 225 -6.76 11.19 34.09
CA LEU A 225 -7.68 11.52 33.02
C LEU A 225 -6.91 12.13 31.85
N LYS A 226 -7.08 11.56 30.65
CA LYS A 226 -6.53 12.10 29.40
C LYS A 226 -7.61 12.90 28.67
N HIS A 227 -7.27 14.09 28.19
CA HIS A 227 -8.21 15.01 27.55
C HIS A 227 -7.80 15.30 26.10
N TRP A 228 -8.76 15.66 25.24
CA TRP A 228 -8.51 15.84 23.81
C TRP A 228 -7.68 17.09 23.46
N HIS A 229 -7.77 18.17 24.25
CA HIS A 229 -7.04 19.43 24.04
C HIS A 229 -6.32 19.97 25.30
N ALA A 230 -6.23 19.19 26.38
CA ALA A 230 -5.70 19.63 27.67
C ALA A 230 -4.74 18.60 28.28
N PRO A 231 -3.76 19.00 29.11
CA PRO A 231 -2.81 18.07 29.71
C PRO A 231 -3.47 17.04 30.63
N ASP A 232 -2.83 15.87 30.72
CA ASP A 232 -3.22 14.76 31.58
C ASP A 232 -3.42 15.21 33.05
N ARG A 233 -4.63 15.00 33.60
CA ARG A 233 -5.01 15.47 34.94
C ARG A 233 -5.18 14.30 35.91
N MET A 234 -4.48 14.33 37.04
CA MET A 234 -4.71 13.36 38.11
C MET A 234 -5.98 13.69 38.91
N VAL A 235 -6.78 12.66 39.19
CA VAL A 235 -7.93 12.67 40.11
C VAL A 235 -7.87 11.42 40.99
N THR A 236 -8.61 11.41 42.11
CA THR A 236 -8.79 10.20 42.93
C THR A 236 -9.75 9.22 42.24
N LYS A 237 -9.67 7.92 42.53
CA LYS A 237 -10.59 6.90 42.00
C LYS A 237 -12.06 7.19 42.32
N GLU A 238 -12.35 7.77 43.49
CA GLU A 238 -13.70 8.24 43.82
C GLU A 238 -14.15 9.39 42.90
N LYS A 239 -13.28 10.40 42.70
CA LYS A 239 -13.56 11.53 41.80
C LYS A 239 -13.70 11.08 40.34
N PHE A 240 -12.93 10.08 39.92
CA PHE A 240 -13.11 9.39 38.64
C PHE A 240 -14.48 8.70 38.55
N ASN A 241 -14.86 7.89 39.53
CA ASN A 241 -16.16 7.21 39.56
C ASN A 241 -17.33 8.21 39.53
N ASN A 242 -17.21 9.35 40.22
CA ASN A 242 -18.22 10.41 40.22
C ASN A 242 -18.24 11.21 38.90
N ILE A 243 -17.13 11.30 38.17
CA ILE A 243 -17.12 11.80 36.79
C ILE A 243 -17.83 10.82 35.86
N VAL A 244 -17.49 9.52 35.91
CA VAL A 244 -18.11 8.46 35.08
C VAL A 244 -19.63 8.39 35.29
N ARG A 245 -20.09 8.41 36.55
CA ARG A 245 -21.54 8.49 36.89
C ARG A 245 -22.27 9.69 36.28
N ASN A 246 -21.54 10.77 35.99
CA ASN A 246 -22.09 12.00 35.43
C ASN A 246 -21.86 12.14 33.91
N MET A 247 -21.15 11.20 33.27
CA MET A 247 -20.88 11.25 31.82
C MET A 247 -22.09 10.87 30.96
N GLU A 248 -23.02 10.04 31.46
CA GLU A 248 -24.19 9.55 30.71
C GLU A 248 -25.16 10.67 30.24
N HIS A 249 -24.99 11.89 30.73
CA HIS A 249 -25.84 13.05 30.37
C HIS A 249 -25.05 14.24 29.81
N SER A 250 -23.73 14.12 29.58
CA SER A 250 -22.88 15.22 29.09
C SER A 250 -22.40 15.00 27.65
N GLN A 251 -23.02 15.72 26.71
CA GLN A 251 -22.59 15.75 25.30
C GLN A 251 -21.30 16.57 25.05
N LEU A 252 -20.62 17.03 26.11
CA LEU A 252 -19.47 17.93 26.06
C LEU A 252 -18.30 17.44 26.95
N CYS A 253 -18.13 16.13 27.11
CA CYS A 253 -16.99 15.58 27.84
C CYS A 253 -15.75 15.47 26.95
N ASP A 254 -14.65 16.12 27.33
CA ASP A 254 -13.36 16.15 26.63
C ASP A 254 -12.41 15.01 27.04
N ILE A 255 -12.84 14.15 27.96
CA ILE A 255 -12.11 12.99 28.49
C ILE A 255 -12.10 11.86 27.46
N VAL A 256 -10.92 11.52 26.95
CA VAL A 256 -10.72 10.51 25.89
C VAL A 256 -10.13 9.20 26.38
N GLY A 257 -9.91 9.10 27.68
CA GLY A 257 -9.50 7.87 28.35
C GLY A 257 -9.02 8.12 29.76
N TYR A 258 -8.83 7.03 30.50
CA TYR A 258 -8.27 7.05 31.83
C TYR A 258 -7.15 6.01 31.97
N GLN A 259 -6.27 6.23 32.94
CA GLN A 259 -5.22 5.30 33.32
C GLN A 259 -5.10 5.27 34.84
N VAL A 260 -5.39 4.12 35.44
CA VAL A 260 -5.17 3.89 36.87
C VAL A 260 -3.67 3.93 37.15
N ILE A 261 -3.27 4.74 38.12
CA ILE A 261 -1.92 4.74 38.66
C ILE A 261 -1.84 3.59 39.65
N GLN A 262 -1.33 2.44 39.20
CA GLN A 262 -0.74 1.48 40.13
C GLN A 262 0.38 2.21 40.88
N ASN A 263 0.32 2.23 42.21
CA ASN A 263 1.28 2.98 43.05
C ASN A 263 2.74 2.46 42.91
N TYR A 264 2.94 1.29 42.32
CA TYR A 264 4.23 0.74 41.90
C TYR A 264 4.41 0.74 40.37
N ARG A 265 5.65 0.93 39.92
CA ARG A 265 6.08 0.57 38.56
C ARG A 265 6.31 -0.94 38.50
N TRP A 266 6.18 -1.56 37.33
CA TRP A 266 6.38 -3.00 37.16
C TRP A 266 7.80 -3.48 37.57
N LYS A 267 8.81 -2.61 37.44
CA LYS A 267 10.20 -2.85 37.89
C LYS A 267 10.47 -2.55 39.37
N ASP A 268 9.49 -1.96 40.06
CA ASP A 268 9.57 -1.51 41.45
C ASP A 268 8.47 -2.19 42.32
N ARG A 269 8.08 -3.44 41.98
CA ARG A 269 7.16 -4.27 42.78
C ARG A 269 7.79 -4.64 44.13
N PRO A 270 7.09 -4.49 45.27
CA PRO A 270 7.61 -4.87 46.58
C PRO A 270 7.65 -6.39 46.79
N ASP A 271 6.79 -7.13 46.08
CA ASP A 271 6.62 -8.59 46.20
C ASP A 271 7.89 -9.38 45.81
N PHE A 272 8.83 -8.78 45.07
CA PHE A 272 9.99 -9.45 44.48
C PHE A 272 11.32 -8.74 44.77
N GLN A 273 12.36 -9.54 44.96
CA GLN A 273 13.76 -9.17 45.17
C GLN A 273 14.70 -9.96 44.24
N LEU A 274 15.85 -9.39 43.91
CA LEU A 274 16.89 -10.10 43.15
C LEU A 274 17.68 -11.09 44.05
N PRO A 275 18.07 -12.27 43.52
CA PRO A 275 18.77 -13.30 44.28
C PRO A 275 20.15 -12.83 44.79
N LYS A 276 20.36 -12.94 46.11
CA LYS A 276 21.54 -12.42 46.81
C LYS A 276 22.74 -13.38 46.82
N SER A 277 22.55 -14.67 46.52
CA SER A 277 23.61 -15.69 46.58
C SER A 277 24.00 -16.23 45.20
N ASN A 278 25.30 -16.50 45.00
CA ASN A 278 25.85 -17.06 43.76
C ASN A 278 25.23 -18.43 43.39
N GLU A 279 24.67 -19.16 44.35
CA GLU A 279 23.93 -20.40 44.10
C GLU A 279 22.52 -20.14 43.57
N THR A 280 21.77 -19.22 44.19
CA THR A 280 20.44 -18.82 43.70
C THR A 280 20.52 -18.14 42.32
N VAL A 281 21.56 -17.35 42.04
CA VAL A 281 21.83 -16.79 40.69
C VAL A 281 21.96 -17.91 39.64
N LYS A 282 22.71 -18.98 39.94
CA LYS A 282 22.86 -20.14 39.05
C LYS A 282 21.56 -20.96 38.90
N LEU A 283 20.73 -20.99 39.93
CA LEU A 283 19.39 -21.58 39.87
C LEU A 283 18.49 -20.79 38.92
N PHE A 284 18.44 -19.45 39.05
CA PHE A 284 17.69 -18.56 38.15
C PHE A 284 18.17 -18.72 36.70
N GLU A 285 19.48 -18.74 36.45
CA GLU A 285 20.02 -19.04 35.13
C GLU A 285 19.53 -20.40 34.58
N SER A 286 19.56 -21.46 35.38
CA SER A 286 19.16 -22.80 34.93
C SER A 286 17.66 -22.87 34.64
N VAL A 287 16.84 -22.30 35.54
CA VAL A 287 15.38 -22.16 35.41
C VAL A 287 15.02 -21.37 34.15
N LEU A 288 15.52 -20.15 33.99
CA LEU A 288 15.17 -19.30 32.84
C LEU A 288 15.65 -19.91 31.52
N LYS A 289 16.84 -20.51 31.48
CA LYS A 289 17.32 -21.25 30.31
C LYS A 289 16.47 -22.50 30.02
N CYS A 290 15.83 -23.10 31.04
CA CYS A 290 14.87 -24.19 30.85
C CYS A 290 13.52 -23.67 30.34
N LEU A 291 12.99 -22.59 30.94
CA LEU A 291 11.75 -21.93 30.50
C LEU A 291 11.85 -21.43 29.05
N GLN A 292 13.02 -20.97 28.59
CA GLN A 292 13.27 -20.64 27.18
C GLN A 292 13.16 -21.83 26.21
N MET A 293 13.35 -23.07 26.68
CA MET A 293 13.14 -24.29 25.89
C MET A 293 11.70 -24.79 26.02
N ILE A 294 11.10 -24.65 27.21
CA ILE A 294 9.72 -25.01 27.48
C ILE A 294 8.77 -24.16 26.61
N THR A 295 8.97 -22.84 26.60
CA THR A 295 8.13 -21.88 25.85
C THR A 295 8.29 -21.91 24.32
N THR A 296 9.15 -22.75 23.74
CA THR A 296 9.06 -23.04 22.29
C THR A 296 7.93 -24.03 21.97
N THR A 297 7.32 -24.63 22.99
CA THR A 297 6.17 -25.54 22.87
C THR A 297 4.88 -24.75 23.01
N VAL A 298 4.18 -24.54 21.89
CA VAL A 298 2.89 -23.81 21.82
C VAL A 298 1.75 -24.75 22.25
N VAL A 299 1.45 -24.76 23.55
CA VAL A 299 0.36 -25.56 24.18
C VAL A 299 -0.17 -24.81 25.40
N GLN A 300 -1.50 -24.72 25.56
CA GLN A 300 -2.18 -24.04 26.68
C GLN A 300 -1.64 -24.41 28.07
N GLN A 301 -1.40 -25.70 28.36
CA GLN A 301 -0.85 -26.12 29.66
C GLN A 301 0.48 -25.43 30.00
N VAL A 302 1.34 -25.19 28.99
CA VAL A 302 2.63 -24.50 29.18
C VAL A 302 2.42 -23.04 29.60
N VAL A 303 1.30 -22.42 29.20
CA VAL A 303 0.94 -21.06 29.62
C VAL A 303 0.46 -21.05 31.06
N GLU A 304 -0.51 -21.89 31.40
CA GLU A 304 -1.11 -21.93 32.74
C GLU A 304 -0.07 -22.35 33.81
N ASP A 305 0.80 -23.33 33.52
CA ASP A 305 1.90 -23.73 34.41
C ASP A 305 2.96 -22.62 34.61
N ILE A 306 3.07 -21.65 33.69
CA ILE A 306 4.00 -20.51 33.80
C ILE A 306 3.33 -19.26 34.38
N TYR A 307 2.02 -19.12 34.18
CA TYR A 307 1.20 -18.12 34.86
C TYR A 307 1.18 -18.40 36.38
N GLY A 308 0.86 -19.64 36.76
CA GLY A 308 0.81 -20.09 38.15
C GLY A 308 -0.35 -19.45 38.93
N GLU A 309 -0.35 -19.65 40.25
CA GLU A 309 -1.35 -19.08 41.15
C GLU A 309 -1.36 -17.55 41.02
N ALA A 310 -2.52 -16.98 40.69
CA ALA A 310 -2.75 -15.54 40.50
C ALA A 310 -1.70 -14.80 39.64
N GLY A 311 -1.14 -15.47 38.62
CA GLY A 311 -0.15 -14.86 37.72
C GLY A 311 1.23 -14.60 38.32
N THR A 312 1.50 -15.11 39.53
CA THR A 312 2.76 -14.87 40.27
C THR A 312 4.01 -15.26 39.48
N GLY A 313 3.97 -16.34 38.70
CA GLY A 313 5.10 -16.78 37.87
C GLY A 313 5.41 -15.78 36.75
N LEU A 314 4.39 -15.29 36.07
CA LEU A 314 4.53 -14.34 34.97
C LEU A 314 4.82 -12.91 35.46
N HIS A 315 4.27 -12.49 36.61
CA HIS A 315 4.69 -11.27 37.30
C HIS A 315 6.18 -11.31 37.71
N CYS A 316 6.67 -12.45 38.19
CA CYS A 316 8.10 -12.62 38.49
C CYS A 316 8.97 -12.50 37.23
N LEU A 317 8.54 -13.07 36.09
CA LEU A 317 9.23 -12.91 34.81
C LEU A 317 9.26 -11.44 34.35
N VAL A 318 8.14 -10.70 34.50
CA VAL A 318 8.06 -9.26 34.19
C VAL A 318 9.00 -8.43 35.08
N TYR A 319 9.07 -8.72 36.38
CA TYR A 319 10.02 -8.08 37.29
C TYR A 319 11.48 -8.34 36.87
N LEU A 320 11.80 -9.58 36.49
CA LEU A 320 13.15 -9.97 36.04
C LEU A 320 13.57 -9.36 34.69
N CYS A 321 12.68 -8.69 33.97
CA CYS A 321 12.99 -7.87 32.80
C CYS A 321 13.45 -6.43 33.14
N GLY A 322 13.54 -6.04 34.42
CA GLY A 322 13.99 -4.71 34.82
C GLY A 322 15.47 -4.44 34.50
N GLU A 323 15.84 -3.17 34.24
CA GLU A 323 17.21 -2.74 33.88
C GLU A 323 18.31 -3.22 34.85
N LYS A 324 17.98 -3.39 36.14
CA LYS A 324 18.92 -3.82 37.19
C LYS A 324 19.09 -5.35 37.27
N SER A 325 18.32 -6.12 36.51
CA SER A 325 18.32 -7.58 36.54
C SER A 325 19.42 -8.15 35.65
N PRO A 326 20.36 -8.97 36.17
CA PRO A 326 21.32 -9.69 35.33
C PRO A 326 20.66 -10.79 34.49
N PHE A 327 19.35 -10.99 34.65
CA PHE A 327 18.55 -11.97 33.92
C PHE A 327 17.68 -11.35 32.82
N ARG A 328 17.74 -10.03 32.58
CA ARG A 328 16.85 -9.29 31.67
C ARG A 328 16.69 -9.95 30.30
N ALA A 329 17.78 -10.13 29.54
CA ALA A 329 17.77 -10.82 28.26
C ALA A 329 17.26 -12.28 28.34
N LEU A 330 17.45 -12.98 29.48
CA LEU A 330 16.93 -14.33 29.65
C LEU A 330 15.41 -14.35 29.82
N ALA A 331 14.88 -13.46 30.67
CA ALA A 331 13.45 -13.33 30.96
C ALA A 331 12.67 -12.76 29.77
N LEU A 332 13.19 -11.72 29.10
CA LEU A 332 12.58 -11.12 27.90
C LEU A 332 12.33 -12.15 26.80
N LYS A 333 13.26 -13.10 26.60
CA LYS A 333 13.08 -14.20 25.64
C LYS A 333 11.98 -15.19 26.06
N VAL A 334 11.80 -15.47 27.36
CA VAL A 334 10.68 -16.33 27.84
C VAL A 334 9.35 -15.64 27.55
N VAL A 335 9.21 -14.35 27.89
CA VAL A 335 7.97 -13.58 27.66
C VAL A 335 7.72 -13.36 26.16
N SER A 336 8.77 -13.14 25.36
CA SER A 336 8.69 -13.06 23.89
C SER A 336 8.31 -14.37 23.21
N ASN A 337 8.70 -15.53 23.77
CA ASN A 337 8.22 -16.82 23.28
C ASN A 337 6.73 -17.01 23.63
N LEU A 338 6.33 -16.68 24.86
CA LEU A 338 4.91 -16.72 25.27
C LEU A 338 4.03 -15.83 24.39
N ALA A 339 4.50 -14.64 24.01
CA ALA A 339 3.77 -13.73 23.12
C ALA A 339 3.51 -14.29 21.70
N ALA A 340 4.14 -15.40 21.31
CA ALA A 340 3.85 -16.14 20.08
C ALA A 340 2.82 -17.26 20.27
N ASN A 341 2.38 -17.57 21.50
CA ASN A 341 1.26 -18.47 21.76
C ASN A 341 -0.05 -17.65 21.92
N PRO A 342 -1.09 -17.88 21.07
CA PRO A 342 -2.40 -17.26 21.26
C PRO A 342 -2.98 -17.43 22.67
N ASP A 343 -2.81 -18.61 23.28
CA ASP A 343 -3.36 -18.95 24.61
C ASP A 343 -2.78 -18.06 25.73
N ALA A 344 -1.64 -17.42 25.50
CA ALA A 344 -0.96 -16.57 26.48
C ALA A 344 -1.39 -15.10 26.44
N ILE A 345 -2.09 -14.65 25.39
CA ILE A 345 -2.28 -13.21 25.14
C ILE A 345 -3.00 -12.51 26.31
N ASP A 346 -4.07 -13.09 26.85
CA ASP A 346 -4.80 -12.52 27.98
C ASP A 346 -3.94 -12.48 29.25
N ARG A 347 -3.24 -13.59 29.57
CA ARG A 347 -2.33 -13.71 30.72
C ARG A 347 -1.18 -12.70 30.67
N LEU A 348 -0.60 -12.47 29.48
CA LEU A 348 0.44 -11.48 29.24
C LEU A 348 -0.09 -10.04 29.39
N THR A 349 -1.34 -9.82 28.98
CA THR A 349 -2.03 -8.53 29.09
C THR A 349 -2.30 -8.18 30.55
N GLU A 350 -2.89 -9.11 31.30
CA GLU A 350 -3.14 -9.02 32.75
C GLU A 350 -1.84 -8.79 33.54
N CYS A 351 -0.78 -9.52 33.21
CA CYS A 351 0.54 -9.34 33.84
C CYS A 351 1.27 -8.04 33.48
N GLY A 352 0.71 -7.19 32.60
CA GLY A 352 1.26 -5.88 32.27
C GLY A 352 2.45 -5.89 31.31
N VAL A 353 2.64 -6.96 30.54
CA VAL A 353 3.78 -7.14 29.61
C VAL A 353 3.91 -5.99 28.61
N ILE A 354 2.79 -5.41 28.17
CA ILE A 354 2.79 -4.25 27.26
C ILE A 354 3.39 -3.01 27.92
N LYS A 355 3.09 -2.75 29.20
CA LYS A 355 3.66 -1.62 29.97
C LYS A 355 5.18 -1.81 30.14
N MET A 356 5.61 -3.03 30.44
CA MET A 356 7.02 -3.42 30.52
C MET A 356 7.76 -3.22 29.17
N ALA A 357 7.24 -3.79 28.08
CA ALA A 357 7.89 -3.68 26.76
C ALA A 357 7.90 -2.24 26.23
N ALA A 358 6.83 -1.47 26.48
CA ALA A 358 6.75 -0.05 26.17
C ALA A 358 7.80 0.78 26.93
N ASP A 359 7.86 0.65 28.26
CA ASP A 359 8.82 1.40 29.09
C ASP A 359 10.27 1.06 28.71
N LEU A 360 10.58 -0.22 28.45
CA LEU A 360 11.90 -0.65 27.99
C LEU A 360 12.27 -0.02 26.63
N ILE A 361 11.37 -0.05 25.64
CA ILE A 361 11.60 0.56 24.30
C ILE A 361 11.77 2.08 24.36
N MET A 362 11.14 2.76 25.32
CA MET A 362 11.19 4.22 25.45
C MET A 362 12.38 4.74 26.27
N TYR A 363 12.79 4.01 27.31
CA TYR A 363 13.64 4.57 28.37
C TYR A 363 14.86 3.71 28.76
N ALA A 364 14.92 2.44 28.37
CA ALA A 364 16.05 1.57 28.72
C ALA A 364 17.10 1.52 27.60
N ASP A 365 18.36 1.35 27.98
CA ASP A 365 19.39 0.89 27.06
C ASP A 365 19.23 -0.63 26.87
N LEU A 366 19.19 -1.09 25.61
CA LEU A 366 18.82 -2.45 25.21
C LEU A 366 19.81 -2.97 24.15
N ASP A 367 20.27 -4.22 24.30
CA ASP A 367 21.02 -4.87 23.21
C ASP A 367 20.10 -5.26 22.03
N ASP A 368 20.68 -5.60 20.88
CA ASP A 368 19.94 -5.95 19.66
C ASP A 368 18.97 -7.14 19.85
N SER A 369 19.28 -8.08 20.76
CA SER A 369 18.39 -9.20 21.09
C SER A 369 17.25 -8.76 22.00
N GLU A 370 17.54 -7.98 23.04
CA GLU A 370 16.54 -7.43 23.97
C GLU A 370 15.55 -6.51 23.24
N LYS A 371 16.07 -5.66 22.35
CA LYS A 371 15.29 -4.83 21.42
C LYS A 371 14.40 -5.71 20.53
N ARG A 372 14.95 -6.76 19.91
CA ARG A 372 14.20 -7.72 19.08
C ARG A 372 13.09 -8.42 19.87
N TYR A 373 13.32 -8.84 21.11
CA TYR A 373 12.28 -9.44 21.97
C TYR A 373 11.17 -8.43 22.31
N CYS A 374 11.53 -7.18 22.65
CA CYS A 374 10.54 -6.14 22.95
C CYS A 374 9.69 -5.78 21.73
N ILE A 375 10.30 -5.64 20.54
CA ILE A 375 9.58 -5.42 19.28
C ILE A 375 8.66 -6.61 18.98
N ASN A 376 9.13 -7.85 19.13
CA ASN A 376 8.33 -9.04 18.88
C ASN A 376 7.08 -9.10 19.79
N MET A 377 7.24 -8.86 21.10
CA MET A 377 6.10 -8.77 22.04
C MET A 377 5.12 -7.65 21.64
N MET A 378 5.63 -6.45 21.37
CA MET A 378 4.79 -5.31 20.96
C MET A 378 4.02 -5.61 19.67
N CYS A 379 4.66 -6.23 18.68
CA CYS A 379 4.04 -6.56 17.39
C CYS A 379 2.96 -7.64 17.52
N LEU A 380 3.27 -8.76 18.16
CA LEU A 380 2.34 -9.90 18.25
C LEU A 380 1.10 -9.57 19.09
N LEU A 381 1.27 -8.86 20.21
CA LEU A 381 0.16 -8.47 21.07
C LEU A 381 -0.78 -7.42 20.43
N THR A 382 -0.40 -6.76 19.32
CA THR A 382 -1.30 -5.82 18.60
C THR A 382 -2.54 -6.44 18.00
N LYS A 383 -2.63 -7.78 17.91
CA LYS A 383 -3.81 -8.49 17.40
C LYS A 383 -5.08 -8.10 18.16
N GLU A 384 -4.97 -7.90 19.48
CA GLU A 384 -6.12 -7.60 20.34
C GLU A 384 -6.38 -6.11 20.53
N ALA A 385 -7.66 -5.73 20.55
CA ALA A 385 -8.11 -4.33 20.59
C ALA A 385 -7.71 -3.64 21.90
N CYS A 386 -7.83 -4.33 23.03
CA CYS A 386 -7.39 -3.84 24.34
C CYS A 386 -5.89 -3.49 24.31
N ASN A 387 -5.08 -4.33 23.67
CA ASN A 387 -3.63 -4.23 23.62
C ASN A 387 -3.15 -3.08 22.75
N ARG A 388 -3.79 -2.84 21.59
CA ARG A 388 -3.63 -1.60 20.82
C ARG A 388 -3.93 -0.36 21.66
N GLY A 389 -4.98 -0.42 22.48
CA GLY A 389 -5.32 0.63 23.45
C GLY A 389 -4.24 0.85 24.53
N HIS A 390 -3.62 -0.20 25.07
CA HIS A 390 -2.53 -0.09 26.03
C HIS A 390 -1.24 0.48 25.39
N ILE A 391 -0.88 0.05 24.18
CA ILE A 391 0.27 0.58 23.41
C ILE A 391 0.07 2.07 23.09
N ARG A 392 -1.14 2.49 22.71
CA ARG A 392 -1.46 3.91 22.52
C ARG A 392 -1.35 4.70 23.82
N ARG A 393 -1.95 4.22 24.92
CA ARG A 393 -1.96 4.92 26.22
C ARG A 393 -0.56 5.08 26.84
N SER A 394 0.37 4.17 26.56
CA SER A 394 1.76 4.26 27.07
C SER A 394 2.63 5.29 26.33
N GLY A 395 2.19 5.80 25.17
CA GLY A 395 2.98 6.71 24.33
C GLY A 395 4.02 6.00 23.43
N ALA A 396 4.30 4.72 23.66
CA ALA A 396 5.33 3.96 22.93
C ALA A 396 5.10 3.85 21.42
N LEU A 397 3.90 4.14 20.92
CA LEU A 397 3.56 4.17 19.50
C LEU A 397 4.45 5.13 18.69
N GLN A 398 4.93 6.23 19.30
CA GLN A 398 5.88 7.17 18.68
C GLN A 398 7.28 6.55 18.55
N SER A 399 7.80 5.98 19.64
CA SER A 399 9.09 5.27 19.66
C SER A 399 9.08 4.02 18.77
N PHE A 400 7.94 3.34 18.63
CA PHE A 400 7.75 2.24 17.71
C PHE A 400 7.87 2.70 16.24
N MET A 401 7.31 3.87 15.88
CA MET A 401 7.53 4.45 14.55
C MET A 401 8.97 4.95 14.32
N LYS A 402 9.67 5.39 15.37
CA LYS A 402 11.11 5.69 15.31
C LYS A 402 11.92 4.42 15.00
N ILE A 403 11.61 3.30 15.66
CA ILE A 403 12.18 1.97 15.37
C ILE A 403 11.86 1.54 13.94
N ALA A 404 10.60 1.65 13.49
CA ALA A 404 10.19 1.32 12.12
C ALA A 404 11.03 2.06 11.07
N LYS A 405 11.24 3.37 11.26
CA LYS A 405 12.09 4.20 10.40
C LYS A 405 13.57 3.79 10.45
N GLN A 406 14.08 3.27 11.56
CA GLN A 406 15.46 2.78 11.70
C GLN A 406 15.66 1.32 11.27
N SER A 407 14.58 0.54 11.11
CA SER A 407 14.64 -0.86 10.70
C SER A 407 15.04 -1.01 9.23
N HIS A 408 16.01 -1.90 8.98
CA HIS A 408 16.50 -2.27 7.64
C HIS A 408 16.42 -3.79 7.35
N GLU A 409 16.17 -4.63 8.36
CA GLU A 409 16.02 -6.09 8.21
C GLU A 409 14.64 -6.39 7.59
N LYS A 410 14.55 -7.01 6.40
CA LYS A 410 13.26 -7.29 5.71
C LYS A 410 12.25 -8.02 6.63
N ARG A 411 12.76 -8.86 7.54
CA ARG A 411 12.02 -9.59 8.56
C ARG A 411 11.46 -8.72 9.70
N GLU A 412 12.28 -7.82 10.26
CA GLU A 412 11.84 -6.86 11.28
C GLU A 412 10.78 -5.91 10.70
N GLN A 413 10.99 -5.44 9.47
CA GLN A 413 10.01 -4.63 8.73
C GLN A 413 8.68 -5.37 8.53
N ALA A 414 8.70 -6.67 8.23
CA ALA A 414 7.49 -7.48 8.10
C ALA A 414 6.72 -7.64 9.43
N MET A 415 7.43 -7.87 10.55
CA MET A 415 6.83 -7.89 11.89
C MET A 415 6.17 -6.55 12.25
N ILE A 416 6.84 -5.45 11.93
CA ILE A 416 6.34 -4.09 12.18
C ILE A 416 5.14 -3.78 11.28
N LEU A 417 5.18 -4.18 10.00
CA LEU A 417 4.06 -4.01 9.06
C LEU A 417 2.83 -4.81 9.49
N TYR A 418 3.01 -6.05 9.98
CA TYR A 418 1.94 -6.85 10.59
C TYR A 418 1.27 -6.10 11.74
N ALA A 419 2.06 -5.51 12.64
CA ALA A 419 1.55 -4.74 13.77
C ALA A 419 0.78 -3.49 13.33
N LEU A 420 1.34 -2.72 12.40
CA LEU A 420 0.72 -1.51 11.85
C LEU A 420 -0.61 -1.80 11.13
N TYR A 421 -0.72 -2.95 10.44
CA TYR A 421 -1.96 -3.39 9.79
C TYR A 421 -3.11 -3.67 10.79
N GLN A 422 -2.83 -3.99 12.06
CA GLN A 422 -3.88 -4.16 13.07
C GLN A 422 -4.50 -2.82 13.52
N TYR A 423 -3.80 -1.70 13.31
CA TYR A 423 -4.34 -0.35 13.57
C TYR A 423 -5.19 0.22 12.43
N ARG A 424 -5.39 -0.49 11.30
CA ARG A 424 -6.06 0.03 10.08
C ARG A 424 -7.49 0.58 10.26
N PHE A 425 -8.13 0.30 11.40
CA PHE A 425 -9.46 0.80 11.80
C PHE A 425 -9.47 1.57 13.15
N ASP A 426 -8.31 1.78 13.78
CA ASP A 426 -8.18 2.49 15.06
C ASP A 426 -7.83 3.97 14.80
N SER A 427 -8.85 4.84 14.81
CA SER A 427 -8.69 6.23 14.39
C SER A 427 -7.66 7.00 15.22
N LEU A 428 -7.73 6.92 16.55
CA LEU A 428 -6.81 7.61 17.46
C LEU A 428 -5.35 7.13 17.30
N SER A 429 -5.14 5.84 17.01
CA SER A 429 -3.79 5.33 16.72
C SER A 429 -3.28 5.81 15.37
N ASN A 430 -4.13 5.86 14.33
CA ASN A 430 -3.72 6.30 13.00
C ASN A 430 -3.25 7.76 12.98
N GLU A 431 -3.88 8.66 13.74
CA GLU A 431 -3.45 10.05 13.86
C GLU A 431 -2.03 10.18 14.46
N ILE A 432 -1.73 9.39 15.50
CA ILE A 432 -0.39 9.31 16.11
C ILE A 432 0.63 8.67 15.14
N LEU A 433 0.23 7.62 14.42
CA LEU A 433 1.10 6.97 13.42
C LEU A 433 1.43 7.90 12.25
N LEU A 434 0.43 8.64 11.74
CA LEU A 434 0.58 9.62 10.65
C LEU A 434 1.49 10.77 11.05
N SER A 435 1.27 11.39 12.21
CA SER A 435 2.14 12.46 12.75
C SER A 435 3.58 11.98 13.03
N ASN A 436 3.80 10.67 13.13
CA ASN A 436 5.12 10.06 13.29
C ASN A 436 5.69 9.43 11.99
N GLY A 437 5.04 9.66 10.85
CA GLY A 437 5.55 9.32 9.52
C GLY A 437 5.21 7.95 8.98
N LEU A 438 4.02 7.43 9.27
CA LEU A 438 3.52 6.18 8.72
C LEU A 438 3.63 6.11 7.20
N VAL A 439 3.27 7.17 6.47
CA VAL A 439 3.26 7.13 4.99
C VAL A 439 4.69 6.97 4.47
N SER A 440 5.64 7.71 5.03
CA SER A 440 7.06 7.62 4.65
C SER A 440 7.66 6.20 4.82
N PHE A 441 7.27 5.49 5.89
CA PHE A 441 7.71 4.12 6.14
C PHE A 441 7.11 3.13 5.12
N LEU A 442 5.80 3.22 4.86
CA LEU A 442 5.09 2.35 3.91
C LEU A 442 5.56 2.59 2.47
N VAL A 443 5.77 3.86 2.08
CA VAL A 443 6.34 4.24 0.77
C VAL A 443 7.76 3.70 0.60
N ARG A 444 8.59 3.69 1.65
CA ARG A 444 9.93 3.09 1.61
C ARG A 444 9.89 1.58 1.35
N ILE A 445 8.98 0.86 2.01
CA ILE A 445 8.77 -0.59 1.75
C ILE A 445 8.37 -0.82 0.29
N LEU A 446 7.40 -0.03 -0.22
CA LEU A 446 6.96 -0.13 -1.61
C LEU A 446 8.10 0.16 -2.61
N ASN A 447 8.92 1.18 -2.37
CA ASN A 447 10.04 1.49 -3.25
C ASN A 447 11.10 0.39 -3.30
N GLY A 448 11.35 -0.31 -2.19
CA GLY A 448 12.20 -1.51 -2.19
C GLY A 448 11.65 -2.60 -3.10
N ILE A 449 10.36 -2.93 -2.97
CA ILE A 449 9.70 -3.98 -3.78
C ILE A 449 9.62 -3.58 -5.26
N VAL A 450 9.38 -2.30 -5.56
CA VAL A 450 9.23 -1.76 -6.92
C VAL A 450 10.59 -1.53 -7.62
N ALA A 451 11.70 -1.54 -6.87
CA ALA A 451 13.04 -1.60 -7.46
C ALA A 451 13.41 -3.01 -7.94
N GLU A 452 12.85 -4.06 -7.32
CA GLU A 452 13.14 -5.48 -7.58
C GLU A 452 12.23 -6.10 -8.68
N LYS A 453 11.21 -5.41 -9.21
CA LYS A 453 10.20 -5.98 -10.12
C LYS A 453 10.21 -5.42 -11.56
N GLU A 454 10.15 -6.33 -12.54
CA GLU A 454 9.94 -6.03 -13.97
C GLU A 454 8.48 -5.66 -14.30
N VAL A 455 8.25 -5.11 -15.51
CA VAL A 455 6.94 -4.67 -15.98
C VAL A 455 6.14 -5.84 -16.57
N ALA A 456 5.22 -6.42 -15.80
CA ALA A 456 4.34 -7.49 -16.25
C ALA A 456 2.98 -6.94 -16.76
N HIS A 457 2.85 -6.72 -18.06
CA HIS A 457 1.65 -6.16 -18.71
C HIS A 457 0.87 -7.20 -19.54
N ILE A 458 -0.44 -7.01 -19.63
CA ILE A 458 -1.36 -7.87 -20.39
C ILE A 458 -1.47 -7.36 -21.84
N ARG A 459 -1.38 -8.27 -22.82
CA ARG A 459 -1.71 -8.00 -24.23
C ARG A 459 -3.20 -8.23 -24.48
N HIS A 460 -3.82 -7.49 -25.40
CA HIS A 460 -5.25 -7.68 -25.73
C HIS A 460 -5.56 -9.13 -26.14
N ASP A 461 -4.69 -9.75 -26.94
CA ASP A 461 -4.73 -11.18 -27.32
C ASP A 461 -4.75 -12.15 -26.13
N GLU A 462 -4.32 -11.74 -24.93
CA GLU A 462 -4.28 -12.55 -23.71
C GLU A 462 -5.48 -12.27 -22.80
N GLU A 463 -5.90 -11.00 -22.71
CA GLU A 463 -7.12 -10.62 -21.98
C GLU A 463 -8.36 -11.32 -22.57
N GLU A 464 -8.46 -11.46 -23.90
CA GLU A 464 -9.53 -12.25 -24.53
C GLU A 464 -9.54 -13.72 -24.09
N LYS A 465 -8.38 -14.31 -23.78
CA LYS A 465 -8.27 -15.70 -23.32
C LYS A 465 -8.69 -15.84 -21.86
N GLU A 466 -8.32 -14.89 -21.00
CA GLU A 466 -8.79 -14.84 -19.61
C GLU A 466 -10.31 -14.59 -19.55
N ARG A 467 -10.82 -13.61 -20.31
CA ARG A 467 -12.27 -13.36 -20.42
C ARG A 467 -13.04 -14.61 -20.91
N THR A 468 -12.51 -15.35 -21.88
CA THR A 468 -13.18 -16.57 -22.42
C THR A 468 -12.89 -17.86 -21.64
N SER A 469 -12.03 -17.85 -20.62
CA SER A 469 -11.92 -18.92 -19.63
C SER A 469 -12.92 -18.75 -18.48
N HIS A 470 -13.16 -17.51 -18.02
CA HIS A 470 -14.10 -17.21 -16.94
C HIS A 470 -15.59 -17.18 -17.37
N THR A 471 -15.92 -17.05 -18.65
CA THR A 471 -17.29 -17.26 -19.14
C THR A 471 -17.71 -18.74 -19.04
N SER A 472 -18.83 -19.00 -18.38
CA SER A 472 -19.34 -20.36 -18.13
C SER A 472 -19.69 -21.14 -19.42
N ILE A 473 -19.79 -22.47 -19.27
CA ILE A 473 -19.74 -23.48 -20.36
C ILE A 473 -20.86 -23.35 -21.43
N PHE A 474 -21.92 -22.58 -21.18
CA PHE A 474 -23.15 -22.59 -21.99
C PHE A 474 -23.16 -21.75 -23.29
N SER A 475 -22.13 -20.93 -23.57
CA SER A 475 -22.13 -20.02 -24.74
C SER A 475 -21.31 -20.50 -25.95
N LYS A 476 -20.51 -21.57 -25.83
CA LYS A 476 -19.51 -21.99 -26.84
C LYS A 476 -20.09 -22.76 -28.04
N ARG A 477 -21.00 -22.14 -28.80
CA ARG A 477 -21.49 -22.64 -30.11
C ARG A 477 -21.69 -21.57 -31.21
N ARG A 478 -20.92 -20.46 -31.27
CA ARG A 478 -21.05 -19.50 -32.39
C ARG A 478 -19.85 -18.63 -32.82
N SER A 479 -18.59 -19.08 -32.69
CA SER A 479 -17.41 -18.27 -33.08
C SER A 479 -16.26 -18.99 -33.84
N ASN A 480 -16.47 -20.21 -34.35
CA ASN A 480 -15.42 -20.99 -35.04
C ASN A 480 -15.29 -20.74 -36.57
N TYR A 481 -15.42 -19.49 -37.04
CA TYR A 481 -15.19 -19.15 -38.47
C TYR A 481 -14.59 -17.73 -38.67
N ALA A 482 -13.42 -17.45 -38.05
CA ALA A 482 -12.66 -16.21 -38.29
C ALA A 482 -11.15 -16.36 -37.98
N LYS A 483 -10.42 -17.24 -38.69
CA LYS A 483 -8.95 -17.34 -38.58
C LYS A 483 -8.26 -17.69 -39.91
N ALA A 484 -7.89 -16.66 -40.68
CA ALA A 484 -6.71 -16.63 -41.56
C ALA A 484 -6.60 -15.28 -42.30
N GLY A 485 -5.74 -14.38 -41.83
CA GLY A 485 -5.45 -13.12 -42.52
C GLY A 485 -4.12 -12.53 -42.06
N LYS A 486 -3.17 -12.32 -42.97
CA LYS A 486 -1.93 -11.59 -42.68
C LYS A 486 -2.17 -10.11 -42.96
N LEU A 487 -2.37 -9.35 -41.88
CA LEU A 487 -2.58 -7.91 -41.89
C LEU A 487 -1.37 -7.18 -42.53
N ARG A 488 -1.62 -6.11 -43.28
CA ARG A 488 -0.65 -5.41 -44.15
C ARG A 488 -0.30 -4.01 -43.59
N ARG A 489 0.63 -3.33 -44.28
CA ARG A 489 1.21 -2.04 -43.88
C ARG A 489 0.20 -0.87 -43.93
N SER A 490 -0.88 -1.00 -44.69
CA SER A 490 -2.03 -0.07 -44.72
C SER A 490 -2.76 0.00 -43.38
N ASP A 491 -2.87 -1.12 -42.68
CA ASP A 491 -3.71 -1.28 -41.49
C ASP A 491 -3.13 -0.59 -40.24
N LEU A 492 -1.95 0.01 -40.38
CA LEU A 492 -1.29 0.86 -39.38
C LEU A 492 -1.70 2.34 -39.48
N LEU A 493 -2.30 2.79 -40.59
CA LEU A 493 -2.66 4.20 -40.80
C LEU A 493 -4.06 4.57 -40.29
N PHE A 494 -5.01 3.62 -40.28
CA PHE A 494 -6.42 3.92 -39.99
C PHE A 494 -6.94 3.42 -38.62
N HIS A 495 -6.23 2.49 -37.96
CA HIS A 495 -6.68 1.92 -36.69
C HIS A 495 -6.41 2.77 -35.42
N TYR A 496 -5.90 4.01 -35.55
CA TYR A 496 -5.67 4.91 -34.41
C TYR A 496 -6.80 5.94 -34.18
N LYS A 497 -7.85 5.97 -35.02
CA LYS A 497 -8.95 6.96 -34.93
C LYS A 497 -10.20 6.50 -34.16
N SER A 498 -10.24 5.28 -33.61
CA SER A 498 -11.34 4.87 -32.71
C SER A 498 -11.23 5.59 -31.35
N GLY A 499 -11.74 6.82 -31.28
CA GLY A 499 -11.99 7.51 -30.02
C GLY A 499 -13.03 6.78 -29.17
N ASN A 500 -12.91 6.87 -27.84
CA ASN A 500 -13.89 6.29 -26.91
C ASN A 500 -15.23 7.04 -26.98
N GLY A 501 -16.13 6.59 -27.85
CA GLY A 501 -17.54 6.94 -27.78
C GLY A 501 -18.18 6.38 -26.50
N TYR A 502 -18.98 7.20 -25.81
CA TYR A 502 -19.67 6.81 -24.57
C TYR A 502 -20.76 5.76 -24.85
N SER A 503 -20.46 4.49 -24.61
CA SER A 503 -21.42 3.38 -24.70
C SER A 503 -22.30 3.24 -23.44
N GLN A 504 -23.01 4.31 -23.05
CA GLN A 504 -23.91 4.29 -21.89
C GLN A 504 -25.25 5.01 -22.09
N GLN A 505 -26.07 4.52 -23.01
CA GLN A 505 -27.54 4.54 -22.86
C GLN A 505 -28.22 3.49 -23.77
N GLN A 506 -29.53 3.29 -23.54
CA GLN A 506 -30.41 2.37 -24.30
C GLN A 506 -30.09 0.86 -24.23
N GLN A 507 -30.03 0.32 -23.01
CA GLN A 507 -30.74 -0.96 -22.78
C GLN A 507 -32.24 -0.68 -22.63
N GLN A 508 -32.97 -0.56 -23.74
CA GLN A 508 -34.44 -0.74 -23.74
C GLN A 508 -34.98 -1.02 -25.15
N HIS A 509 -35.87 -2.01 -25.24
CA HIS A 509 -36.76 -2.32 -26.38
C HIS A 509 -36.16 -2.48 -27.80
N HIS A 510 -35.66 -3.69 -28.07
CA HIS A 510 -35.87 -4.33 -29.38
C HIS A 510 -36.85 -5.51 -29.25
N LYS A 511 -38.11 -5.27 -29.59
CA LYS A 511 -39.04 -6.31 -30.08
C LYS A 511 -39.30 -6.06 -31.56
N ALA A 512 -39.33 -7.13 -32.34
CA ALA A 512 -39.16 -7.09 -33.79
C ALA A 512 -40.34 -6.46 -34.56
N ALA A 513 -39.99 -5.84 -35.69
CA ALA A 513 -40.83 -5.81 -36.90
C ALA A 513 -39.93 -6.01 -38.13
N LYS A 514 -40.44 -6.70 -39.16
CA LYS A 514 -39.78 -6.81 -40.47
C LYS A 514 -40.35 -5.73 -41.40
N GLN A 515 -39.57 -5.30 -42.40
CA GLN A 515 -40.09 -4.50 -43.51
C GLN A 515 -41.18 -5.25 -44.29
N SER A 516 -42.31 -4.60 -44.58
CA SER A 516 -43.17 -4.97 -45.70
C SER A 516 -44.08 -3.82 -46.19
N LYS A 517 -43.67 -3.19 -47.30
CA LYS A 517 -44.52 -2.65 -48.39
C LYS A 517 -45.54 -1.51 -48.15
N LEU A 518 -45.64 -0.68 -49.20
CA LEU A 518 -46.80 0.10 -49.67
C LEU A 518 -47.20 1.38 -48.92
N ASP A 519 -46.59 2.47 -49.39
CA ASP A 519 -47.19 3.76 -49.76
C ASP A 519 -48.40 3.62 -50.74
N PRO A 520 -49.25 4.63 -51.03
CA PRO A 520 -49.52 5.94 -50.39
C PRO A 520 -50.98 6.12 -49.90
N TYR A 521 -51.31 7.25 -49.25
CA TYR A 521 -52.39 8.21 -49.63
C TYR A 521 -52.64 9.28 -48.54
N CYS A 522 -52.92 10.53 -48.97
CA CYS A 522 -53.77 11.60 -48.38
C CYS A 522 -53.95 11.77 -46.85
N SER A 523 -54.11 12.97 -46.27
CA SER A 523 -53.98 14.37 -46.77
C SER A 523 -54.02 15.32 -45.55
N ALA A 524 -53.61 16.58 -45.75
CA ALA A 524 -53.97 17.72 -44.90
C ALA A 524 -55.48 18.07 -45.10
N PRO A 525 -56.11 19.03 -44.36
CA PRO A 525 -55.52 20.07 -43.52
C PRO A 525 -56.30 20.39 -42.21
N GLU A 526 -56.11 21.62 -41.73
CA GLU A 526 -56.96 22.46 -40.86
C GLU A 526 -56.49 22.73 -39.41
N SER A 527 -56.63 24.01 -39.07
CA SER A 527 -56.19 24.73 -37.87
C SER A 527 -57.44 25.33 -37.18
N PRO A 528 -57.37 26.28 -36.23
CA PRO A 528 -56.27 26.76 -35.38
C PRO A 528 -56.66 26.77 -33.87
N ASP A 529 -55.77 27.25 -32.99
CA ASP A 529 -55.99 28.43 -32.11
C ASP A 529 -55.34 28.40 -30.71
N SER A 530 -54.84 29.59 -30.32
CA SER A 530 -54.64 30.07 -28.93
C SER A 530 -53.55 29.44 -28.04
N GLY A 531 -53.08 30.22 -27.05
CA GLY A 531 -52.29 29.74 -25.90
C GLY A 531 -50.89 30.33 -25.75
N SER A 532 -50.77 31.55 -25.18
CA SER A 532 -49.48 32.14 -24.83
C SER A 532 -49.02 31.78 -23.41
N SER A 533 -47.70 31.64 -23.24
CA SER A 533 -46.88 31.87 -22.02
C SER A 533 -47.31 31.31 -20.64
N GLY A 534 -46.41 30.47 -20.07
CA GLY A 534 -45.56 30.95 -18.97
C GLY A 534 -45.99 30.77 -17.50
N TYR A 535 -45.24 29.92 -16.77
CA TYR A 535 -44.88 30.02 -15.34
C TYR A 535 -45.94 30.31 -14.25
N ALA A 536 -46.26 29.30 -13.44
CA ALA A 536 -45.99 29.20 -11.98
C ALA A 536 -46.57 27.86 -11.45
N SER A 537 -45.94 27.01 -10.62
CA SER A 537 -45.05 27.18 -9.45
C SER A 537 -45.78 27.50 -8.13
N THR A 538 -45.13 27.13 -7.01
CA THR A 538 -45.52 27.42 -5.60
C THR A 538 -46.71 26.57 -5.10
N SER A 539 -47.02 26.41 -3.80
CA SER A 539 -46.47 26.85 -2.49
C SER A 539 -47.19 26.03 -1.36
N TYR A 540 -47.09 26.20 -0.03
CA TYR A 540 -46.60 27.19 0.96
C TYR A 540 -45.95 26.41 2.15
N GLY A 541 -45.26 26.95 3.17
CA GLY A 541 -45.14 28.30 3.78
C GLY A 541 -45.35 28.17 5.32
N THR A 542 -45.36 29.19 6.20
CA THR A 542 -45.25 30.66 6.10
C THR A 542 -44.96 31.25 7.51
N VAL A 543 -44.95 32.60 7.66
CA VAL A 543 -45.03 33.41 8.92
C VAL A 543 -43.66 33.75 9.56
N ARG A 544 -43.30 35.02 9.88
CA ARG A 544 -43.81 36.38 9.53
C ARG A 544 -42.69 37.45 9.70
N SER A 545 -43.05 38.74 9.64
CA SER A 545 -42.17 39.92 9.83
C SER A 545 -42.79 40.92 10.83
N PRO A 546 -42.21 42.14 11.02
CA PRO A 546 -42.78 43.29 10.29
C PRO A 546 -41.73 44.27 9.73
N SER A 547 -42.20 45.38 9.14
CA SER A 547 -41.44 46.39 8.37
C SER A 547 -42.01 47.81 8.61
N MET A 548 -41.32 48.88 8.16
CA MET A 548 -41.86 50.20 7.74
C MET A 548 -40.73 51.19 7.39
N SER A 549 -41.04 52.25 6.63
CA SER A 549 -40.12 53.37 6.30
C SER A 549 -40.89 54.69 6.04
N VAL A 550 -40.39 55.81 6.59
CA VAL A 550 -40.81 57.20 6.34
C VAL A 550 -39.60 58.13 6.63
N GLY A 551 -39.50 59.30 5.99
CA GLY A 551 -38.44 60.29 6.25
C GLY A 551 -38.96 61.71 6.54
N SER A 552 -38.12 62.58 7.13
CA SER A 552 -38.38 64.02 7.36
C SER A 552 -37.08 64.79 7.66
N SER A 553 -37.15 66.13 7.63
CA SER A 553 -36.01 67.08 7.51
C SER A 553 -35.36 67.52 8.86
N PRO A 554 -34.16 68.19 8.84
CA PRO A 554 -33.30 68.41 10.02
C PRO A 554 -33.48 69.80 10.68
N PRO A 555 -32.57 70.24 11.59
CA PRO A 555 -31.55 71.22 11.13
C PRO A 555 -30.17 71.26 11.86
N ARG A 556 -29.21 71.94 11.19
CA ARG A 556 -27.96 72.62 11.67
C ARG A 556 -26.59 71.86 11.74
N VAL A 557 -25.74 72.22 10.76
CA VAL A 557 -24.31 72.65 10.82
C VAL A 557 -23.77 73.17 12.18
N PRO A 558 -22.43 73.24 12.43
CA PRO A 558 -21.25 73.19 11.52
C PRO A 558 -20.15 72.18 11.98
N GLU A 559 -18.85 72.11 11.58
CA GLU A 559 -17.92 72.52 10.45
C GLU A 559 -16.75 71.46 10.54
N ASP A 560 -16.15 70.88 9.48
CA ASP A 560 -15.04 71.31 8.57
C ASP A 560 -13.58 71.38 9.12
N GLU A 561 -12.60 71.02 8.26
CA GLU A 561 -11.11 71.08 8.39
C GLU A 561 -10.37 70.13 9.40
N ALA A 562 -9.12 69.64 9.19
CA ALA A 562 -8.25 69.57 8.01
C ALA A 562 -7.09 68.51 8.12
N PHE A 563 -6.44 68.27 6.97
CA PHE A 563 -5.11 67.69 6.63
C PHE A 563 -4.05 67.30 7.70
N GLU A 564 -3.34 66.18 7.38
CA GLU A 564 -1.90 65.88 7.63
C GLU A 564 -1.41 65.82 9.12
N ASP A 565 -0.26 65.24 9.50
CA ASP A 565 0.88 64.73 8.71
C ASP A 565 1.59 63.47 9.32
N ASP A 566 2.55 62.99 8.53
CA ASP A 566 3.48 61.85 8.51
C ASP A 566 4.18 61.24 9.78
N THR A 567 4.96 60.17 9.49
CA THR A 567 6.18 59.66 10.18
C THR A 567 6.14 58.72 11.43
N GLU A 568 6.25 57.42 11.12
CA GLU A 568 7.45 56.56 11.37
C GLU A 568 7.88 55.98 12.76
N VAL A 569 8.58 54.82 12.62
CA VAL A 569 9.67 54.28 13.48
C VAL A 569 9.34 53.56 14.82
N TYR A 570 9.22 52.23 14.67
CA TYR A 570 10.04 51.20 15.37
C TYR A 570 9.58 50.59 16.73
N SER A 571 9.80 49.27 16.83
CA SER A 571 9.54 48.38 17.98
C SER A 571 10.88 47.87 18.53
N PRO A 572 11.09 47.70 19.85
CA PRO A 572 11.18 46.32 20.36
C PRO A 572 10.86 46.04 21.86
N VAL A 573 10.13 44.95 22.12
CA VAL A 573 10.51 43.74 22.90
C VAL A 573 11.24 43.85 24.29
N CYS A 574 10.50 43.47 25.35
CA CYS A 574 10.87 42.71 26.60
C CYS A 574 11.57 43.30 27.87
N SER A 575 11.21 42.63 28.98
CA SER A 575 11.96 42.29 30.24
C SER A 575 12.04 43.25 31.47
N ASP A 576 11.39 42.77 32.56
CA ASP A 576 11.91 42.55 33.94
C ASP A 576 12.11 43.64 35.05
N HIS A 577 11.53 43.32 36.23
CA HIS A 577 12.02 43.52 37.64
C HIS A 577 12.18 44.98 38.18
N GLU A 578 12.13 45.33 39.50
CA GLU A 578 11.94 44.61 40.79
C GLU A 578 11.51 45.56 41.97
N GLN A 579 11.31 45.01 43.19
CA GLN A 579 11.38 45.66 44.55
C GLN A 579 10.29 46.71 44.93
N GLU A 580 9.89 46.98 46.21
CA GLU A 580 10.11 46.42 47.58
C GLU A 580 8.82 46.69 48.42
N GLU A 581 8.62 46.57 49.76
CA GLU A 581 9.43 46.46 51.00
C GLU A 581 8.74 45.49 52.02
N GLU A 582 8.71 45.73 53.35
CA GLU A 582 8.27 44.78 54.40
C GLU A 582 7.36 45.34 55.52
N THR A 583 6.69 44.46 56.30
CA THR A 583 6.94 44.29 57.76
C THR A 583 6.21 43.07 58.39
N ALA A 584 6.71 42.57 59.54
CA ALA A 584 6.36 41.29 60.20
C ALA A 584 5.15 41.35 61.20
N GLY A 585 4.60 40.25 61.75
CA GLY A 585 4.79 38.81 61.53
C GLY A 585 4.26 37.91 62.68
N ASN A 586 4.19 36.58 62.45
CA ASN A 586 4.17 35.45 63.41
C ASN A 586 3.21 35.39 64.64
N ASN A 587 2.23 34.46 64.67
CA ASN A 587 2.37 33.09 65.26
C ASN A 587 1.06 32.24 65.29
N ASP A 588 1.25 30.91 65.17
CA ASP A 588 0.52 29.76 65.78
C ASP A 588 -1.00 29.42 65.63
N ALA A 589 -1.22 28.13 65.35
CA ALA A 589 -2.21 27.19 65.94
C ALA A 589 -3.75 27.26 65.64
N ALA A 590 -4.15 26.54 64.57
CA ALA A 590 -5.07 25.37 64.57
C ALA A 590 -6.58 25.42 64.99
N LYS A 591 -7.34 24.54 64.31
CA LYS A 591 -8.66 23.90 64.62
C LYS A 591 -10.00 24.54 64.20
N ASP A 592 -10.78 23.67 63.54
CA ASP A 592 -12.23 23.39 63.65
C ASP A 592 -13.30 24.49 63.41
N GLY A 593 -14.33 24.14 62.59
CA GLY A 593 -15.54 24.95 62.32
C GLY A 593 -16.13 24.67 60.93
N GLN A 594 -16.89 23.59 60.73
CA GLN A 594 -18.36 23.50 60.79
C GLN A 594 -19.11 23.91 59.51
N MET A 595 -20.17 23.16 59.18
CA MET A 595 -21.12 23.45 58.08
C MET A 595 -22.16 24.51 58.49
N PRO A 596 -23.06 24.91 57.57
CA PRO A 596 -24.40 24.33 57.67
C PRO A 596 -25.02 23.81 56.34
N LEU A 597 -26.16 23.13 56.48
CA LEU A 597 -26.94 22.42 55.46
C LEU A 597 -28.15 23.24 54.97
N LEU A 598 -29.04 22.55 54.22
CA LEU A 598 -30.39 22.89 53.72
C LEU A 598 -30.40 23.38 52.25
N GLY A 599 -31.29 22.91 51.36
CA GLY A 599 -32.36 21.89 51.42
C GLY A 599 -33.36 22.16 50.27
N GLY A 600 -34.18 21.26 49.73
CA GLY A 600 -34.47 19.82 49.93
C GLY A 600 -35.82 19.48 49.24
N VAL A 601 -36.33 18.23 49.36
CA VAL A 601 -37.76 17.83 49.05
C VAL A 601 -38.14 17.83 47.55
N CYS A 602 -38.86 16.87 46.92
CA CYS A 602 -39.50 15.58 47.27
C CYS A 602 -39.39 14.61 46.03
N SER A 603 -40.19 13.57 45.69
CA SER A 603 -41.39 12.85 46.24
C SER A 603 -41.56 11.47 45.51
N THR A 604 -42.47 10.61 46.02
CA THR A 604 -43.32 9.57 45.35
C THR A 604 -42.83 8.89 44.05
N ASN A 605 -42.63 7.57 43.97
CA ASN A 605 -43.50 6.39 44.25
C ASN A 605 -44.75 6.22 43.37
N GLU A 606 -44.68 5.27 42.43
CA GLU A 606 -45.67 4.25 41.97
C GLU A 606 -44.82 3.24 41.14
N ALA A 607 -44.84 1.91 41.31
CA ALA A 607 -45.92 0.90 41.21
C ALA A 607 -46.43 0.74 39.75
N ASP A 608 -46.55 -0.45 39.14
CA ASP A 608 -46.37 -1.83 39.65
C ASP A 608 -45.98 -2.85 38.53
N ARG A 609 -45.66 -4.08 38.98
CA ARG A 609 -45.76 -5.47 38.43
C ARG A 609 -46.58 -5.77 37.16
N ALA A 610 -46.56 -6.98 36.53
CA ALA A 610 -45.90 -8.31 36.67
C ALA A 610 -45.87 -8.98 35.24
N GLU A 611 -45.12 -10.02 34.83
CA GLU A 611 -44.68 -11.34 35.38
C GLU A 611 -45.68 -12.51 35.12
N GLU A 612 -45.17 -13.75 34.90
CA GLU A 612 -45.87 -15.08 34.66
C GLU A 612 -46.50 -15.38 33.25
N VAL A 613 -46.60 -16.63 32.70
CA VAL A 613 -45.81 -17.91 32.74
C VAL A 613 -46.33 -18.97 31.67
N GLU A 614 -45.72 -20.18 31.56
CA GLU A 614 -46.15 -21.44 30.82
C GLU A 614 -46.01 -21.50 29.25
N GLN A 615 -45.28 -22.46 28.62
CA GLN A 615 -45.48 -23.93 28.27
C GLN A 615 -46.28 -24.19 26.96
N GLU A 616 -46.09 -25.25 26.12
CA GLU A 616 -45.46 -26.61 26.23
C GLU A 616 -44.88 -27.16 24.87
N ASP A 617 -44.60 -28.47 24.72
CA ASP A 617 -43.67 -29.16 23.75
C ASP A 617 -44.17 -29.60 22.33
N VAL A 618 -43.25 -30.08 21.45
CA VAL A 618 -43.16 -31.49 20.91
C VAL A 618 -42.25 -31.69 19.65
N ASP A 619 -41.34 -32.70 19.72
CA ASP A 619 -40.61 -33.52 18.70
C ASP A 619 -39.90 -32.96 17.43
N GLY A 620 -38.84 -33.65 16.97
CA GLY A 620 -38.31 -33.39 15.60
C GLY A 620 -37.15 -34.20 14.96
N ALA A 621 -36.12 -34.67 15.69
CA ALA A 621 -34.97 -35.49 15.22
C ALA A 621 -34.14 -35.05 13.96
N GLU A 622 -32.81 -34.90 14.10
CA GLU A 622 -31.87 -34.89 12.96
C GLU A 622 -30.52 -35.53 13.32
N GLU A 623 -29.76 -36.04 12.33
CA GLU A 623 -28.62 -36.96 12.53
C GLU A 623 -27.24 -36.28 12.68
N THR A 624 -26.38 -36.85 13.53
CA THR A 624 -25.02 -36.36 13.81
C THR A 624 -24.04 -36.60 12.65
N ASN A 625 -23.32 -35.56 12.24
CA ASN A 625 -22.06 -35.66 11.49
C ASN A 625 -21.09 -34.55 11.92
N ASP A 626 -20.41 -34.75 13.05
CA ASP A 626 -19.33 -33.86 13.51
C ASP A 626 -18.14 -33.93 12.53
N PHE A 627 -17.87 -32.81 11.86
CA PHE A 627 -16.70 -32.66 10.98
C PHE A 627 -15.56 -32.02 11.78
N ASP A 628 -14.72 -32.86 12.38
CA ASP A 628 -13.67 -32.44 13.32
C ASP A 628 -12.64 -31.47 12.70
N MET A 629 -12.77 -30.19 13.08
CA MET A 629 -11.90 -29.10 12.64
C MET A 629 -10.55 -29.04 13.39
N VAL A 630 -10.39 -29.78 14.49
CA VAL A 630 -9.17 -29.76 15.31
C VAL A 630 -8.02 -30.53 14.63
N ALA A 631 -8.35 -31.54 13.82
CA ALA A 631 -7.36 -32.39 13.14
C ALA A 631 -6.46 -31.65 12.14
N TYR A 632 -6.93 -30.56 11.51
CA TYR A 632 -6.23 -29.92 10.38
C TYR A 632 -5.24 -28.80 10.76
N LEU A 633 -5.16 -28.43 12.05
CA LEU A 633 -4.33 -27.29 12.52
C LEU A 633 -2.96 -27.70 13.11
N ILE A 634 -2.65 -29.00 13.16
CA ILE A 634 -1.51 -29.50 13.95
C ILE A 634 -0.20 -29.68 13.13
N GLU A 635 -0.27 -29.89 11.82
CA GLU A 635 0.90 -30.35 11.03
C GLU A 635 1.94 -29.26 10.70
N ASP A 636 1.56 -27.99 10.56
CA ASP A 636 2.44 -26.92 10.02
C ASP A 636 3.20 -26.09 11.11
N SER A 637 3.07 -26.48 12.39
CA SER A 637 3.66 -25.76 13.53
C SER A 637 5.13 -26.09 13.82
N SER A 638 5.71 -27.09 13.15
CA SER A 638 6.97 -27.75 13.55
C SER A 638 8.26 -26.98 13.28
N ASN A 639 8.20 -25.76 12.73
CA ASN A 639 9.38 -25.05 12.18
C ASN A 639 9.81 -23.79 12.98
N ALA A 640 9.87 -23.91 14.31
CA ALA A 640 10.38 -22.88 15.22
C ALA A 640 11.93 -22.84 15.28
N LYS A 641 12.60 -22.66 14.13
CA LYS A 641 14.05 -22.43 14.06
C LYS A 641 14.39 -20.93 14.04
N TRP A 642 14.47 -20.33 15.23
CA TRP A 642 14.91 -18.94 15.40
C TRP A 642 15.96 -18.83 16.52
N LEU A 643 17.23 -18.93 16.15
CA LEU A 643 18.42 -18.39 16.85
C LEU A 643 19.72 -18.80 16.12
N ASP A 644 20.38 -17.80 15.55
CA ASP A 644 21.80 -17.67 15.14
C ASP A 644 22.47 -18.73 14.24
N ALA A 645 23.46 -18.26 13.48
CA ALA A 645 24.04 -19.00 12.35
C ALA A 645 25.29 -19.82 12.71
N VAL A 646 25.35 -21.07 12.23
CA VAL A 646 26.57 -21.89 12.12
C VAL A 646 26.48 -22.75 10.85
N GLU A 647 27.60 -22.83 10.12
CA GLU A 647 27.95 -23.81 9.08
C GLU A 647 27.02 -23.94 7.84
N GLU A 648 27.23 -23.02 6.89
CA GLU A 648 27.04 -23.29 5.46
C GLU A 648 28.18 -24.20 4.95
N LYS A 649 27.95 -25.53 4.92
CA LYS A 649 28.74 -26.46 4.09
C LYS A 649 28.10 -27.85 3.94
N ASP A 650 28.70 -28.62 3.04
CA ASP A 650 28.47 -30.04 2.77
C ASP A 650 27.06 -30.42 2.32
N LEU A 651 26.83 -30.35 0.99
CA LEU A 651 26.42 -31.50 0.17
C LEU A 651 26.44 -31.13 -1.32
N LEU A 652 27.60 -31.29 -1.95
CA LEU A 652 27.76 -31.44 -3.40
C LEU A 652 28.39 -32.82 -3.65
N GLU A 653 28.07 -33.38 -4.83
CA GLU A 653 28.51 -34.69 -5.33
C GLU A 653 27.94 -35.90 -4.51
N GLU A 654 27.52 -37.02 -5.12
CA GLU A 654 27.71 -37.44 -6.51
C GLU A 654 26.56 -38.34 -7.07
N ASP A 655 26.50 -38.35 -8.40
CA ASP A 655 26.02 -39.42 -9.30
C ASP A 655 24.50 -39.60 -9.59
N SER A 656 24.21 -40.48 -10.55
CA SER A 656 23.29 -40.17 -11.65
C SER A 656 22.55 -41.38 -12.23
N SER A 657 21.35 -41.16 -12.80
CA SER A 657 20.79 -41.90 -13.96
C SER A 657 19.34 -41.46 -14.26
N LEU A 658 18.78 -41.94 -15.38
CA LEU A 658 17.37 -41.84 -15.78
C LEU A 658 16.82 -40.41 -15.98
N GLY A 659 17.31 -39.73 -17.02
CA GLY A 659 16.76 -38.43 -17.44
C GLY A 659 15.39 -38.52 -18.13
N TRP A 660 14.43 -37.72 -17.65
CA TRP A 660 13.28 -37.24 -18.43
C TRP A 660 13.44 -35.73 -18.71
N LYS A 661 12.87 -35.26 -19.83
CA LYS A 661 12.96 -33.85 -20.23
C LYS A 661 12.17 -32.97 -19.24
N PRO A 662 12.72 -31.86 -18.74
CA PRO A 662 11.97 -30.94 -17.90
C PRO A 662 10.89 -30.24 -18.73
N SER A 663 9.63 -30.66 -18.56
CA SER A 663 8.49 -29.79 -18.81
C SER A 663 8.68 -28.51 -18.02
N LYS A 664 8.44 -27.34 -18.64
CA LYS A 664 8.51 -26.06 -17.92
C LYS A 664 7.49 -26.07 -16.78
N ALA A 665 7.96 -26.21 -15.55
CA ALA A 665 7.14 -25.96 -14.38
C ALA A 665 6.69 -24.50 -14.41
N THR A 666 5.38 -24.28 -14.41
CA THR A 666 4.79 -22.95 -14.23
C THR A 666 5.08 -22.51 -12.80
N HIS A 667 5.77 -21.38 -12.64
CA HIS A 667 5.93 -20.75 -11.33
C HIS A 667 4.53 -20.42 -10.75
N PRO A 668 4.22 -20.83 -9.51
CA PRO A 668 2.94 -20.52 -8.88
C PRO A 668 2.90 -19.08 -8.34
N GLU A 669 1.81 -18.38 -8.66
CA GLU A 669 1.29 -17.19 -7.97
C GLU A 669 2.29 -16.10 -7.53
N ASP A 670 2.68 -15.25 -8.50
CA ASP A 670 3.34 -13.95 -8.24
C ASP A 670 2.79 -12.89 -9.21
N CYS A 671 1.49 -12.62 -9.14
CA CYS A 671 0.77 -11.68 -10.02
C CYS A 671 -0.13 -10.72 -9.25
N ILE A 672 -0.21 -9.49 -9.74
CA ILE A 672 -1.05 -8.44 -9.14
C ILE A 672 -2.49 -8.66 -9.60
N ASP A 673 -3.27 -9.37 -8.77
CA ASP A 673 -4.73 -9.45 -8.88
C ASP A 673 -5.39 -9.13 -7.53
N ASP A 674 -6.20 -8.06 -7.48
CA ASP A 674 -6.92 -7.64 -6.26
C ASP A 674 -7.93 -8.71 -5.76
N ASN A 675 -8.29 -9.70 -6.59
CA ASN A 675 -9.20 -10.79 -6.22
C ASN A 675 -8.63 -11.81 -5.22
N GLU A 676 -7.30 -11.96 -5.08
CA GLU A 676 -6.73 -12.81 -4.03
C GLU A 676 -6.97 -12.25 -2.62
N MET A 677 -7.36 -10.98 -2.49
CA MET A 677 -7.51 -10.30 -1.21
C MET A 677 -8.47 -11.01 -0.25
N PHE A 678 -9.53 -11.69 -0.73
CA PHE A 678 -10.44 -12.43 0.16
C PHE A 678 -9.86 -13.75 0.70
N LYS A 679 -8.90 -14.37 0.00
CA LYS A 679 -8.09 -15.46 0.57
C LYS A 679 -7.04 -14.88 1.51
N ILE A 680 -6.30 -13.88 1.05
CA ILE A 680 -5.21 -13.26 1.81
C ILE A 680 -5.73 -12.62 3.12
N GLU A 681 -6.93 -12.06 3.18
CA GLU A 681 -7.52 -11.53 4.42
C GLU A 681 -8.07 -12.63 5.37
N LEU A 682 -8.26 -13.87 4.89
CA LEU A 682 -8.39 -15.08 5.73
C LEU A 682 -6.99 -15.59 6.18
N ASP A 683 -6.01 -15.60 5.27
CA ASP A 683 -4.64 -16.13 5.46
C ASP A 683 -3.66 -15.14 6.14
N ILE A 684 -4.13 -13.93 6.51
CA ILE A 684 -3.40 -12.88 7.25
C ILE A 684 -3.23 -13.22 8.75
N ALA A 685 -3.21 -14.52 9.06
CA ALA A 685 -3.05 -15.05 10.41
C ALA A 685 -1.67 -14.79 11.04
N THR A 686 -0.60 -14.61 10.23
CA THR A 686 0.78 -14.54 10.75
C THR A 686 1.65 -13.47 10.07
N ALA A 687 2.69 -13.00 10.77
CA ALA A 687 3.71 -12.12 10.21
C ALA A 687 4.57 -12.78 9.11
N LYS A 688 4.61 -14.12 9.04
CA LYS A 688 5.29 -14.87 7.96
C LYS A 688 4.63 -14.60 6.59
N THR A 689 3.31 -14.38 6.57
CA THR A 689 2.56 -13.96 5.37
C THR A 689 3.02 -12.57 4.90
N PHE A 690 3.31 -11.65 5.83
CA PHE A 690 3.80 -10.29 5.55
C PHE A 690 5.25 -10.28 5.05
N GLU A 691 6.09 -11.23 5.49
CA GLU A 691 7.46 -11.42 5.02
C GLU A 691 7.48 -11.94 3.56
N LYS A 692 6.54 -12.81 3.20
CA LYS A 692 6.39 -13.34 1.82
C LYS A 692 5.70 -12.35 0.86
N TYR A 693 4.67 -11.65 1.31
CA TYR A 693 3.82 -10.81 0.46
C TYR A 693 3.64 -9.36 0.99
N PRO A 694 4.72 -8.59 1.22
CA PRO A 694 4.62 -7.28 1.88
C PRO A 694 3.86 -6.20 1.09
N MET A 695 3.75 -6.30 -0.23
CA MET A 695 3.14 -5.26 -1.08
C MET A 695 1.65 -5.06 -0.81
N GLN A 696 0.85 -6.13 -0.74
CA GLN A 696 -0.60 -6.04 -0.61
C GLN A 696 -1.09 -5.46 0.75
N PRO A 697 -0.57 -5.89 1.92
CA PRO A 697 -0.94 -5.25 3.19
C PRO A 697 -0.43 -3.80 3.28
N THR A 698 0.73 -3.47 2.69
CA THR A 698 1.24 -2.09 2.64
C THR A 698 0.30 -1.17 1.85
N LEU A 699 -0.14 -1.61 0.66
CA LEU A 699 -1.11 -0.87 -0.16
C LEU A 699 -2.50 -0.80 0.49
N THR A 700 -2.95 -1.87 1.14
CA THR A 700 -4.25 -1.91 1.84
C THR A 700 -4.27 -0.98 3.06
N LEU A 701 -3.17 -0.89 3.81
CA LEU A 701 -3.02 0.05 4.92
C LEU A 701 -2.99 1.51 4.43
N LEU A 702 -2.18 1.83 3.42
CA LEU A 702 -2.18 3.16 2.79
C LEU A 702 -3.57 3.56 2.29
N TRP A 703 -4.28 2.64 1.63
CA TRP A 703 -5.65 2.87 1.17
C TRP A 703 -6.62 3.14 2.33
N SER A 704 -6.64 2.30 3.36
CA SER A 704 -7.55 2.44 4.51
C SER A 704 -7.35 3.76 5.25
N VAL A 705 -6.08 4.15 5.44
CA VAL A 705 -5.72 5.40 6.10
C VAL A 705 -6.03 6.60 5.21
N SER A 706 -5.72 6.58 3.91
CA SER A 706 -6.02 7.68 2.97
C SER A 706 -7.53 7.95 2.79
N LYS A 707 -8.38 6.94 3.01
CA LYS A 707 -9.84 7.09 3.01
C LYS A 707 -10.35 7.87 4.23
N SER A 708 -9.62 7.79 5.34
CA SER A 708 -10.07 8.24 6.66
C SER A 708 -9.36 9.50 7.15
N PHE A 709 -8.14 9.77 6.67
CA PHE A 709 -7.26 10.84 7.14
C PHE A 709 -6.61 11.61 5.98
N PRO A 710 -6.92 12.91 5.79
CA PRO A 710 -6.32 13.76 4.77
C PRO A 710 -4.96 14.31 5.24
N ALA A 711 -4.02 13.42 5.51
CA ALA A 711 -2.70 13.78 6.03
C ALA A 711 -1.76 14.31 4.93
N MET A 712 -1.04 15.39 5.23
CA MET A 712 -0.15 16.07 4.29
C MET A 712 1.03 15.20 3.79
N GLU A 713 1.33 14.07 4.45
CA GLU A 713 2.32 13.11 3.94
C GLU A 713 1.88 12.45 2.61
N PHE A 714 0.57 12.34 2.36
CA PHE A 714 0.05 11.75 1.13
C PHE A 714 0.30 12.61 -0.11
N VAL A 715 0.51 13.93 0.04
CA VAL A 715 0.81 14.86 -1.07
C VAL A 715 2.31 15.12 -1.25
N GLN A 716 3.19 14.36 -0.59
CA GLN A 716 4.63 14.39 -0.85
C GLN A 716 4.95 13.77 -2.23
N ALA A 717 5.90 14.37 -2.94
CA ALA A 717 6.25 13.98 -4.31
C ALA A 717 6.62 12.48 -4.42
N ASP A 718 7.42 11.97 -3.49
CA ASP A 718 7.84 10.57 -3.41
C ASP A 718 6.64 9.61 -3.26
N THR A 719 5.69 9.94 -2.37
CA THR A 719 4.45 9.15 -2.17
C THR A 719 3.65 9.06 -3.46
N LEU A 720 3.46 10.20 -4.14
CA LEU A 720 2.71 10.29 -5.39
C LEU A 720 3.42 9.57 -6.54
N GLU A 721 4.74 9.70 -6.64
CA GLU A 721 5.56 9.03 -7.66
C GLU A 721 5.56 7.51 -7.47
N THR A 722 5.71 7.03 -6.24
CA THR A 722 5.67 5.60 -5.89
C THR A 722 4.32 4.99 -6.26
N LEU A 723 3.21 5.66 -5.91
CA LEU A 723 1.86 5.19 -6.25
C LEU A 723 1.62 5.19 -7.77
N LEU A 724 2.00 6.26 -8.49
CA LEU A 724 1.91 6.31 -9.96
C LEU A 724 2.76 5.22 -10.63
N LYS A 725 3.98 4.98 -10.13
CA LYS A 725 4.88 3.93 -10.62
C LYS A 725 4.24 2.55 -10.44
N ILE A 726 3.65 2.25 -9.28
CA ILE A 726 2.92 1.00 -9.03
C ILE A 726 1.74 0.83 -10.00
N CYS A 727 0.88 1.85 -10.14
CA CYS A 727 -0.24 1.80 -11.10
C CYS A 727 0.23 1.51 -12.52
N LYS A 728 1.40 2.04 -12.91
CA LYS A 728 1.98 1.85 -14.24
C LYS A 728 2.61 0.46 -14.43
N HIS A 729 3.24 -0.13 -13.41
CA HIS A 729 3.89 -1.45 -13.50
C HIS A 729 2.89 -2.60 -13.33
N ALA A 730 1.73 -2.34 -12.73
CA ALA A 730 0.69 -3.35 -12.47
C ALA A 730 0.04 -3.90 -13.75
N LYS A 731 -0.34 -5.18 -13.71
CA LYS A 731 -1.22 -5.82 -14.71
C LYS A 731 -2.54 -5.07 -14.86
N LYS A 732 -3.17 -4.74 -13.73
CA LYS A 732 -4.45 -4.01 -13.61
C LYS A 732 -4.20 -2.65 -12.94
N PRO A 733 -4.15 -1.53 -13.69
CA PRO A 733 -3.80 -0.22 -13.12
C PRO A 733 -4.74 0.30 -12.02
N ARG A 734 -6.04 -0.05 -12.04
CA ARG A 734 -7.07 0.47 -11.12
C ARG A 734 -7.11 -0.19 -9.71
N GLY A 735 -6.09 -0.96 -9.32
CA GLY A 735 -5.99 -1.60 -8.00
C GLY A 735 -5.77 -0.63 -6.81
N ARG A 736 -5.41 -1.15 -5.63
CA ARG A 736 -5.29 -0.37 -4.37
C ARG A 736 -4.48 0.93 -4.47
N ALA A 737 -3.39 0.97 -5.25
CA ALA A 737 -2.59 2.18 -5.43
C ALA A 737 -3.36 3.32 -6.14
N PHE A 738 -4.15 2.99 -7.17
CA PHE A 738 -5.03 3.93 -7.87
C PHE A 738 -6.16 4.41 -6.95
N GLN A 739 -6.75 3.52 -6.14
CA GLN A 739 -7.76 3.88 -5.16
C GLN A 739 -7.21 4.88 -4.11
N THR A 740 -5.95 4.71 -3.70
CA THR A 740 -5.25 5.64 -2.80
C THR A 740 -5.07 7.01 -3.46
N LEU A 741 -4.57 7.07 -4.71
CA LEU A 741 -4.48 8.32 -5.48
C LEU A 741 -5.85 9.00 -5.66
N ALA A 742 -6.91 8.22 -5.91
CA ALA A 742 -8.26 8.73 -6.06
C ALA A 742 -8.84 9.31 -4.75
N ASN A 743 -8.47 8.75 -3.58
CA ASN A 743 -8.81 9.35 -2.29
C ASN A 743 -8.07 10.68 -2.09
N ILE A 744 -6.76 10.71 -2.38
CA ILE A 744 -5.92 11.90 -2.24
C ILE A 744 -6.46 13.06 -3.10
N LEU A 745 -6.76 12.80 -4.38
CA LEU A 745 -7.21 13.84 -5.32
C LEU A 745 -8.62 14.37 -5.08
N LYS A 746 -9.46 13.65 -4.33
CA LYS A 746 -10.82 14.10 -3.96
C LYS A 746 -10.84 15.05 -2.77
N HIS A 747 -9.76 15.13 -1.99
CA HIS A 747 -9.79 15.88 -0.73
C HIS A 747 -9.32 17.34 -0.89
N VAL A 748 -10.15 18.27 -0.41
CA VAL A 748 -9.97 19.72 -0.60
C VAL A 748 -8.61 20.21 -0.11
N ASN A 749 -8.16 19.80 1.09
CA ASN A 749 -6.88 20.22 1.67
C ASN A 749 -5.64 19.82 0.82
N HIS A 750 -5.78 18.80 -0.04
CA HIS A 750 -4.70 18.35 -0.92
C HIS A 750 -4.62 19.17 -2.22
N PHE A 751 -5.66 19.93 -2.57
CA PHE A 751 -5.78 20.63 -3.85
C PHE A 751 -4.66 21.66 -4.08
N LEU A 752 -4.49 22.61 -3.14
CA LEU A 752 -3.46 23.65 -3.22
C LEU A 752 -2.02 23.09 -3.18
N PRO A 753 -1.66 22.12 -2.32
CA PRO A 753 -0.37 21.41 -2.39
C PRO A 753 -0.08 20.72 -3.72
N LEU A 754 -1.10 20.18 -4.39
CA LEU A 754 -0.96 19.49 -5.68
C LEU A 754 -0.88 20.47 -6.86
N LEU A 755 -1.61 21.59 -6.84
CA LEU A 755 -1.48 22.67 -7.84
C LEU A 755 -0.05 23.26 -7.89
N LYS A 756 0.64 23.29 -6.75
CA LYS A 756 2.01 23.80 -6.64
C LYS A 756 3.07 22.82 -7.19
N GLN A 757 2.70 21.57 -7.46
CA GLN A 757 3.61 20.49 -7.88
C GLN A 757 3.39 20.06 -9.34
N ASP A 758 4.41 19.43 -9.93
CA ASP A 758 4.38 18.83 -11.27
C ASP A 758 3.51 17.54 -11.36
N PHE A 759 2.68 17.23 -10.36
CA PHE A 759 1.90 15.99 -10.27
C PHE A 759 0.96 15.79 -11.47
N VAL A 760 0.22 16.84 -11.86
CA VAL A 760 -0.73 16.76 -13.00
C VAL A 760 0.00 16.52 -14.31
N PHE A 761 1.22 17.04 -14.45
CA PHE A 761 2.07 16.82 -15.63
C PHE A 761 2.59 15.39 -15.67
N ARG A 762 3.07 14.86 -14.55
CA ARG A 762 3.44 13.45 -14.41
C ARG A 762 2.26 12.53 -14.73
N LEU A 763 1.07 12.83 -14.22
CA LEU A 763 -0.18 12.11 -14.53
C LEU A 763 -0.58 12.18 -16.02
N HIS A 764 -0.18 13.23 -16.74
CA HIS A 764 -0.27 13.24 -18.21
C HIS A 764 0.76 12.29 -18.84
N GLU A 765 2.03 12.38 -18.44
CA GLU A 765 3.13 11.57 -18.99
C GLU A 765 2.89 10.05 -18.84
N MET A 766 2.24 9.61 -17.75
CA MET A 766 1.87 8.20 -17.52
C MET A 766 0.90 7.61 -18.57
N LYS A 767 0.24 8.43 -19.40
CA LYS A 767 -0.69 7.99 -20.47
C LYS A 767 0.01 7.33 -21.65
N SER A 768 1.29 7.64 -21.86
CA SER A 768 2.11 7.07 -22.93
C SER A 768 2.26 5.55 -22.75
N PRO A 769 2.04 4.70 -23.76
CA PRO A 769 2.32 3.28 -23.65
C PRO A 769 3.82 3.01 -23.43
N TYR A 770 4.17 1.88 -22.81
CA TYR A 770 5.58 1.48 -22.70
C TYR A 770 6.16 1.24 -24.11
N PRO A 771 7.34 1.80 -24.47
CA PRO A 771 7.92 1.65 -25.80
C PRO A 771 8.08 0.19 -26.26
N ALA A 772 8.37 -0.73 -25.34
CA ALA A 772 8.54 -2.15 -25.62
C ALA A 772 7.22 -2.90 -25.92
N HIS A 773 6.05 -2.34 -25.60
CA HIS A 773 4.76 -3.03 -25.70
C HIS A 773 3.97 -2.67 -26.97
N GLY A 774 4.34 -1.58 -27.65
CA GLY A 774 3.66 -1.10 -28.85
C GLY A 774 2.19 -0.73 -28.62
N ALA A 775 1.42 -0.68 -29.72
CA ALA A 775 0.03 -0.19 -29.72
C ALA A 775 -1.03 -1.26 -29.38
N ARG A 776 -0.67 -2.39 -28.76
CA ARG A 776 -1.62 -3.48 -28.42
C ARG A 776 -1.44 -4.01 -26.99
N CYS A 777 -1.43 -3.10 -26.01
CA CYS A 777 -1.26 -3.45 -24.61
C CYS A 777 -2.42 -2.93 -23.75
N TRP A 778 -3.25 -3.85 -23.28
CA TRP A 778 -4.43 -3.57 -22.46
C TRP A 778 -4.06 -2.76 -21.21
N SER A 779 -3.03 -3.18 -20.48
CA SER A 779 -2.55 -2.48 -19.27
C SER A 779 -2.06 -1.04 -19.56
N CYS A 780 -1.60 -0.74 -20.78
CA CYS A 780 -1.23 0.62 -21.18
C CYS A 780 -2.44 1.48 -21.57
N ASP A 781 -3.43 0.89 -22.26
CA ASP A 781 -4.67 1.59 -22.63
C ASP A 781 -5.55 1.85 -21.39
N GLU A 782 -5.62 0.88 -20.46
CA GLU A 782 -6.30 1.03 -19.17
C GLU A 782 -5.58 2.00 -18.21
N MET A 783 -4.27 2.18 -18.35
CA MET A 783 -3.58 3.28 -17.65
C MET A 783 -3.94 4.65 -18.25
N ARG A 784 -4.21 4.73 -19.57
CA ARG A 784 -4.62 5.97 -20.25
C ARG A 784 -6.02 6.42 -19.79
N THR A 785 -6.97 5.49 -19.67
CA THR A 785 -8.30 5.74 -19.07
C THR A 785 -8.17 6.11 -17.59
N ALA A 786 -7.46 5.32 -16.78
CA ALA A 786 -7.24 5.62 -15.36
C ALA A 786 -6.64 7.03 -15.11
N CYS A 787 -5.68 7.47 -15.93
CA CYS A 787 -5.14 8.83 -15.81
C CYS A 787 -6.14 9.93 -16.20
N ASN A 788 -7.07 9.67 -17.13
CA ASN A 788 -8.17 10.59 -17.44
C ASN A 788 -9.17 10.70 -16.28
N ASP A 789 -9.44 9.59 -15.58
CA ASP A 789 -10.33 9.57 -14.41
C ASP A 789 -9.74 10.37 -13.24
N LEU A 790 -8.44 10.17 -12.94
CA LEU A 790 -7.75 10.91 -11.88
C LEU A 790 -7.70 12.42 -12.18
N MET A 791 -7.50 12.81 -13.46
CA MET A 791 -7.65 14.22 -13.87
C MET A 791 -9.09 14.71 -13.72
N SER A 792 -10.10 13.87 -13.96
CA SER A 792 -11.52 14.20 -13.75
C SER A 792 -11.84 14.48 -12.28
N LEU A 793 -11.30 13.68 -11.36
CA LEU A 793 -11.48 13.84 -9.92
C LEU A 793 -10.82 15.11 -9.40
N PHE A 794 -9.59 15.39 -9.84
CA PHE A 794 -8.89 16.62 -9.46
C PHE A 794 -9.57 17.87 -10.07
N GLY A 795 -10.09 17.76 -11.29
CA GLY A 795 -10.92 18.77 -11.94
C GLY A 795 -12.17 19.12 -11.13
N SER A 796 -12.92 18.11 -10.67
CA SER A 796 -14.14 18.36 -9.88
C SER A 796 -13.89 19.03 -8.52
N VAL A 797 -12.68 18.92 -7.95
CA VAL A 797 -12.28 19.71 -6.77
C VAL A 797 -11.93 21.15 -7.18
N GLY A 798 -11.22 21.33 -8.30
CA GLY A 798 -10.92 22.65 -8.88
C GLY A 798 -12.14 23.45 -9.32
N GLU A 799 -13.22 22.77 -9.67
CA GLU A 799 -14.51 23.37 -10.05
C GLU A 799 -15.36 23.80 -8.84
N THR A 800 -15.01 23.38 -7.61
CA THR A 800 -15.68 23.90 -6.39
C THR A 800 -15.37 25.38 -6.16
N GLY A 801 -16.22 26.10 -5.42
CA GLY A 801 -15.99 27.50 -5.08
C GLY A 801 -14.64 27.77 -4.38
N TYR A 802 -14.14 26.81 -3.60
CA TYR A 802 -12.78 26.86 -3.02
C TYR A 802 -11.71 26.68 -4.11
N GLY A 803 -11.81 25.65 -4.94
CA GLY A 803 -10.85 25.38 -6.02
C GLY A 803 -10.75 26.52 -7.04
N GLN A 804 -11.90 27.10 -7.42
CA GLN A 804 -11.99 28.31 -8.24
C GLN A 804 -11.31 29.50 -7.56
N GLY A 805 -11.50 29.66 -6.25
CA GLY A 805 -10.88 30.70 -5.43
C GLY A 805 -9.35 30.61 -5.44
N GLU A 806 -8.80 29.42 -5.18
CA GLU A 806 -7.34 29.18 -5.18
C GLU A 806 -6.73 29.35 -6.58
N ILE A 807 -7.34 28.78 -7.63
CA ILE A 807 -6.91 28.98 -9.02
C ILE A 807 -6.88 30.48 -9.36
N ALA A 808 -7.99 31.18 -9.11
CA ALA A 808 -8.10 32.61 -9.43
C ALA A 808 -7.23 33.49 -8.51
N HIS A 809 -6.88 33.05 -7.31
CA HIS A 809 -5.90 33.73 -6.47
C HIS A 809 -4.50 33.61 -7.10
N ILE A 810 -4.02 32.38 -7.33
CA ILE A 810 -2.68 32.11 -7.89
C ILE A 810 -2.50 32.82 -9.25
N LEU A 811 -3.49 32.73 -10.14
CA LEU A 811 -3.43 33.37 -11.46
C LEU A 811 -3.33 34.90 -11.40
N ARG A 812 -3.71 35.55 -10.28
CA ARG A 812 -3.55 37.00 -10.06
C ARG A 812 -2.28 37.33 -9.27
N THR A 813 -2.07 36.71 -8.12
CA THR A 813 -1.03 37.11 -7.14
C THR A 813 0.28 36.33 -7.25
N GLY A 814 0.26 35.12 -7.84
CA GLY A 814 1.42 34.22 -7.87
C GLY A 814 2.60 34.69 -8.74
N GLU A 815 3.73 34.00 -8.59
CA GLU A 815 4.94 34.18 -9.41
C GLU A 815 4.75 33.67 -10.85
N ARG A 816 5.62 34.09 -11.79
CA ARG A 816 5.51 33.73 -13.23
C ARG A 816 5.48 32.22 -13.47
N GLU A 817 6.33 31.44 -12.78
CA GLU A 817 6.35 29.98 -12.93
C GLU A 817 5.07 29.34 -12.39
N LEU A 818 4.62 29.73 -11.20
CA LEU A 818 3.44 29.13 -10.58
C LEU A 818 2.14 29.51 -11.32
N LYS A 819 2.04 30.75 -11.81
CA LYS A 819 0.97 31.20 -12.71
C LYS A 819 0.91 30.32 -13.96
N LEU A 820 2.04 30.11 -14.63
CA LEU A 820 2.12 29.25 -15.81
C LEU A 820 1.78 27.79 -15.48
N ARG A 821 2.30 27.24 -14.38
CA ARG A 821 1.99 25.85 -13.93
C ARG A 821 0.49 25.68 -13.76
N VAL A 822 -0.18 26.59 -13.05
CA VAL A 822 -1.64 26.54 -12.86
C VAL A 822 -2.41 26.81 -14.15
N ALA A 823 -1.94 27.72 -15.01
CA ALA A 823 -2.53 27.99 -16.32
C ALA A 823 -2.56 26.72 -17.21
N ILE A 824 -1.45 25.97 -17.29
CA ILE A 824 -1.38 24.69 -18.02
C ILE A 824 -2.26 23.62 -17.34
N ILE A 825 -2.29 23.57 -16.01
CA ILE A 825 -3.16 22.62 -15.27
C ILE A 825 -4.64 22.86 -15.56
N VAL A 826 -5.10 24.11 -15.61
CA VAL A 826 -6.50 24.47 -15.93
C VAL A 826 -6.96 23.84 -17.25
N LEU A 827 -6.12 23.90 -18.30
CA LEU A 827 -6.41 23.31 -19.61
C LEU A 827 -6.58 21.77 -19.58
N PHE A 828 -5.94 21.08 -18.63
CA PHE A 828 -6.10 19.62 -18.48
C PHE A 828 -7.37 19.23 -17.72
N ILE A 829 -7.73 19.97 -16.67
CA ILE A 829 -8.65 19.46 -15.62
C ILE A 829 -10.03 20.11 -15.61
N VAL A 830 -10.16 21.39 -16.00
CA VAL A 830 -11.45 22.11 -15.93
C VAL A 830 -12.31 21.77 -17.14
N ARG A 831 -13.63 21.65 -16.93
CA ARG A 831 -14.64 21.25 -17.92
C ARG A 831 -15.89 22.13 -17.90
N ASP A 832 -16.24 22.74 -16.77
CA ASP A 832 -17.29 23.77 -16.71
C ASP A 832 -16.95 24.90 -17.70
N THR A 833 -17.82 25.09 -18.70
CA THR A 833 -17.60 26.05 -19.80
C THR A 833 -17.66 27.50 -19.34
N ARG A 834 -18.46 27.83 -18.32
CA ARG A 834 -18.58 29.19 -17.77
C ARG A 834 -17.32 29.55 -16.98
N LEU A 835 -16.80 28.59 -16.21
CA LEU A 835 -15.52 28.73 -15.52
C LEU A 835 -14.36 28.80 -16.53
N LEU A 836 -14.36 27.95 -17.56
CA LEU A 836 -13.37 28.01 -18.63
C LEU A 836 -13.38 29.36 -19.35
N HIS A 837 -14.54 29.92 -19.72
CA HIS A 837 -14.62 31.26 -20.31
C HIS A 837 -13.88 32.29 -19.44
N LYS A 838 -14.22 32.33 -18.15
CA LYS A 838 -13.64 33.25 -17.17
C LYS A 838 -12.13 33.06 -17.00
N LEU A 839 -11.65 31.81 -16.92
CA LEU A 839 -10.22 31.54 -16.74
C LEU A 839 -9.42 31.80 -18.03
N LEU A 840 -9.91 31.33 -19.18
CA LEU A 840 -9.21 31.43 -20.47
C LEU A 840 -9.13 32.87 -20.99
N PHE A 841 -10.21 33.65 -20.84
CA PHE A 841 -10.35 34.98 -21.43
C PHE A 841 -10.23 36.09 -20.39
N ASP A 842 -11.14 36.18 -19.40
CA ASP A 842 -11.09 37.25 -18.38
C ASP A 842 -9.78 37.23 -17.57
N MET A 843 -9.21 36.03 -17.36
CA MET A 843 -7.93 35.83 -16.69
C MET A 843 -6.76 35.46 -17.63
N LYS A 844 -6.96 35.57 -18.95
CA LYS A 844 -5.91 35.42 -19.99
C LYS A 844 -5.10 34.11 -19.93
N VAL A 845 -5.64 33.01 -19.38
CA VAL A 845 -4.92 31.71 -19.30
C VAL A 845 -4.53 31.19 -20.69
N LEU A 846 -5.40 31.32 -21.70
CA LEU A 846 -5.10 30.83 -23.05
C LEU A 846 -3.97 31.64 -23.71
N GLU A 847 -4.00 32.95 -23.54
CA GLU A 847 -2.98 33.89 -24.01
C GLU A 847 -1.61 33.56 -23.38
N MET A 848 -1.56 33.45 -22.05
CA MET A 848 -0.35 33.12 -21.29
C MET A 848 0.30 31.79 -21.73
N VAL A 849 -0.49 30.75 -21.99
CA VAL A 849 0.03 29.44 -22.42
C VAL A 849 0.49 29.48 -23.88
N MET A 850 -0.24 30.17 -24.77
CA MET A 850 0.18 30.35 -26.18
C MET A 850 1.48 31.15 -26.27
N ASP A 851 1.61 32.25 -25.54
CA ASP A 851 2.84 33.06 -25.55
C ASP A 851 4.04 32.28 -25.01
N PHE A 852 3.85 31.45 -23.97
CA PHE A 852 4.90 30.58 -23.45
C PHE A 852 5.40 29.52 -24.47
N ILE A 853 4.47 28.88 -25.20
CA ILE A 853 4.78 27.92 -26.27
C ILE A 853 5.64 28.57 -27.36
N LEU A 854 5.36 29.83 -27.68
CA LEU A 854 5.95 30.60 -28.78
C LEU A 854 7.23 31.36 -28.39
N ASP A 855 7.46 31.67 -27.09
CA ASP A 855 8.67 32.34 -26.57
C ASP A 855 9.94 31.55 -26.92
N GLU A 856 10.76 32.10 -27.83
CA GLU A 856 11.90 31.34 -28.39
C GLU A 856 13.04 31.10 -27.38
N GLY A 857 13.13 31.92 -26.32
CA GLY A 857 14.03 31.74 -25.19
C GLY A 857 15.53 31.88 -25.48
N THR A 858 16.36 31.70 -24.44
CA THR A 858 17.83 31.65 -24.56
C THR A 858 18.34 30.21 -24.49
N GLU A 859 19.45 29.92 -25.19
CA GLU A 859 19.94 28.55 -25.44
C GLU A 859 20.12 27.72 -24.16
N GLN A 860 20.57 28.34 -23.08
CA GLN A 860 20.88 27.65 -21.81
C GLN A 860 19.63 27.15 -21.03
N GLN A 861 18.43 27.64 -21.36
CA GLN A 861 17.19 27.24 -20.67
C GLN A 861 16.41 26.12 -21.40
N GLN A 862 16.83 25.75 -22.61
CA GLN A 862 16.00 25.00 -23.56
C GLN A 862 15.54 23.62 -23.07
N GLN A 863 16.34 22.87 -22.31
CA GLN A 863 16.03 21.45 -22.05
C GLN A 863 14.84 21.23 -21.11
N GLN A 864 14.73 22.01 -20.02
CA GLN A 864 13.54 22.02 -19.15
C GLN A 864 12.33 22.63 -19.89
N GLN A 865 12.58 23.69 -20.66
CA GLN A 865 11.58 24.44 -21.44
C GLN A 865 10.92 23.56 -22.53
N HIS A 866 11.66 22.67 -23.20
CA HIS A 866 11.10 21.73 -24.18
C HIS A 866 10.07 20.77 -23.57
N ARG A 867 10.31 20.26 -22.35
CA ARG A 867 9.34 19.39 -21.65
C ARG A 867 8.05 20.14 -21.37
N LEU A 868 8.15 21.33 -20.76
CA LEU A 868 6.98 22.16 -20.42
C LEU A 868 6.22 22.62 -21.67
N ASN A 869 6.92 22.99 -22.75
CA ASN A 869 6.32 23.32 -24.04
C ASN A 869 5.53 22.15 -24.65
N GLY A 870 6.08 20.93 -24.61
CA GLY A 870 5.37 19.74 -25.06
C GLY A 870 4.11 19.47 -24.23
N ILE A 871 4.20 19.60 -22.90
CA ILE A 871 3.07 19.46 -21.97
C ILE A 871 2.01 20.54 -22.24
N ALA A 872 2.40 21.79 -22.49
CA ALA A 872 1.49 22.89 -22.80
C ALA A 872 0.69 22.66 -24.09
N CYS A 873 1.35 22.19 -25.16
CA CYS A 873 0.65 21.78 -26.39
C CYS A 873 -0.30 20.59 -26.16
N CYS A 874 0.10 19.61 -25.35
CA CYS A 874 -0.78 18.52 -24.93
C CYS A 874 -1.96 18.99 -24.06
N ALA A 875 -1.80 20.08 -23.31
CA ALA A 875 -2.85 20.68 -22.49
C ALA A 875 -3.91 21.38 -23.36
N ILE A 876 -3.49 22.12 -24.40
CA ILE A 876 -4.40 22.67 -25.42
C ILE A 876 -5.14 21.54 -26.16
N THR A 877 -4.43 20.46 -26.50
CA THR A 877 -5.05 19.26 -27.09
C THR A 877 -6.11 18.67 -26.16
N ARG A 878 -5.84 18.64 -24.84
CA ARG A 878 -6.79 18.10 -23.87
C ARG A 878 -7.99 19.02 -23.64
N LEU A 879 -7.80 20.34 -23.65
CA LEU A 879 -8.90 21.31 -23.64
C LEU A 879 -9.81 21.08 -24.87
N ALA A 880 -9.24 20.96 -26.07
CA ALA A 880 -10.00 20.70 -27.29
C ALA A 880 -10.79 19.38 -27.24
N GLN A 881 -10.19 18.31 -26.71
CA GLN A 881 -10.89 17.04 -26.44
C GLN A 881 -12.03 17.20 -25.41
N ASN A 882 -11.80 17.91 -24.30
CA ASN A 882 -12.82 18.16 -23.28
C ASN A 882 -13.99 19.01 -23.83
N LEU A 883 -13.72 19.95 -24.75
CA LEU A 883 -14.71 20.82 -25.41
C LEU A 883 -15.37 20.21 -26.66
N ALA A 884 -15.13 18.91 -26.93
CA ALA A 884 -15.64 18.20 -28.10
C ALA A 884 -15.31 18.88 -29.44
N ILE A 885 -14.15 19.53 -29.54
CA ILE A 885 -13.64 20.10 -30.80
C ILE A 885 -12.96 18.96 -31.57
N PHE A 886 -13.73 18.21 -32.36
CA PHE A 886 -13.24 17.13 -33.21
C PHE A 886 -13.64 17.37 -34.67
N GLY A 887 -12.86 16.82 -35.60
CA GLY A 887 -13.18 16.81 -37.04
C GLY A 887 -14.49 16.08 -37.30
N GLU A 888 -15.39 16.68 -38.07
CA GLU A 888 -16.63 16.02 -38.48
C GLU A 888 -16.30 14.75 -39.26
N GLU A 889 -16.63 13.60 -38.68
CA GLU A 889 -16.67 12.32 -39.38
C GLU A 889 -17.95 12.30 -40.24
N GLU A 890 -17.97 13.13 -41.30
CA GLU A 890 -18.82 12.85 -42.46
C GLU A 890 -18.56 11.40 -42.90
N ASP A 891 -19.62 10.66 -43.22
CA ASP A 891 -19.51 9.33 -43.82
C ASP A 891 -19.00 9.47 -45.27
N THR A 892 -17.70 9.73 -45.41
CA THR A 892 -17.01 10.07 -46.67
C THR A 892 -16.99 8.92 -47.67
N GLY A 893 -17.43 7.73 -47.24
CA GLY A 893 -17.35 6.48 -47.98
C GLY A 893 -15.93 5.91 -47.96
N THR A 894 -15.80 4.66 -47.52
CA THR A 894 -14.53 3.93 -47.66
C THR A 894 -14.08 3.96 -49.13
N PRO A 895 -12.83 4.39 -49.45
CA PRO A 895 -12.30 4.19 -50.79
C PRO A 895 -12.37 2.70 -51.16
N SER A 896 -12.49 2.40 -52.46
CA SER A 896 -12.46 1.02 -52.91
C SER A 896 -11.11 0.38 -52.56
N GLU A 897 -11.10 -0.82 -51.96
CA GLU A 897 -9.89 -1.59 -51.58
C GLU A 897 -8.84 -1.70 -52.71
N LYS A 898 -9.29 -1.61 -53.97
CA LYS A 898 -8.43 -1.64 -55.17
C LYS A 898 -7.67 -0.34 -55.41
N LEU A 899 -8.20 0.78 -54.92
CA LEU A 899 -7.66 2.14 -55.05
C LEU A 899 -6.66 2.45 -53.94
N GLU A 900 -6.95 2.05 -52.70
CA GLU A 900 -6.04 2.18 -51.53
C GLU A 900 -4.66 1.57 -51.79
N SER A 901 -4.60 0.50 -52.59
CA SER A 901 -3.36 -0.21 -52.90
C SER A 901 -2.39 0.53 -53.84
N LYS A 902 -2.76 1.73 -54.34
CA LYS A 902 -1.98 2.50 -55.31
C LYS A 902 -2.07 4.01 -55.05
N GLU A 903 -1.01 4.56 -54.46
CA GLU A 903 -0.68 5.99 -54.56
C GLU A 903 -0.63 6.40 -56.05
N PHE A 904 -1.20 7.56 -56.39
CA PHE A 904 -1.04 8.10 -57.73
C PHE A 904 0.36 8.68 -57.90
N ASP A 905 1.12 8.12 -58.84
CA ASP A 905 2.40 8.67 -59.23
C ASP A 905 2.21 9.84 -60.20
N ASN A 906 2.28 11.06 -59.66
CA ASN A 906 2.18 12.30 -60.44
C ASN A 906 3.14 12.39 -61.64
N THR A 907 4.22 11.60 -61.68
CA THR A 907 5.17 11.58 -62.81
C THR A 907 4.69 10.75 -64.01
N VAL A 908 3.65 9.92 -63.84
CA VAL A 908 3.14 9.05 -64.91
C VAL A 908 2.16 9.80 -65.82
N THR A 909 2.49 9.90 -67.11
CA THR A 909 1.69 10.58 -68.13
C THR A 909 0.47 9.75 -68.57
N ILE A 910 -0.53 9.65 -67.68
CA ILE A 910 -1.88 9.10 -67.94
C ILE A 910 -2.58 9.77 -69.15
N CYS A 911 -2.06 10.89 -69.63
CA CYS A 911 -2.63 11.74 -70.67
C CYS A 911 -2.14 11.45 -72.11
N ASP A 912 -1.13 10.59 -72.31
CA ASP A 912 -0.50 10.38 -73.64
C ASP A 912 -1.04 9.19 -74.46
N GLU A 913 -1.72 8.22 -73.84
CA GLU A 913 -1.91 6.85 -74.38
C GLU A 913 -2.83 6.67 -75.61
N SER A 914 -3.49 7.71 -76.13
CA SER A 914 -4.63 7.52 -77.08
C SER A 914 -4.82 8.54 -78.20
N ALA A 915 -3.92 9.51 -78.38
CA ALA A 915 -3.99 10.49 -79.47
C ALA A 915 -2.86 10.26 -80.48
N LEU A 916 -3.22 10.08 -81.75
CA LEU A 916 -2.29 9.75 -82.86
C LEU A 916 -1.88 10.98 -83.68
N SER A 917 -2.60 12.08 -83.53
CA SER A 917 -2.33 13.36 -84.20
C SER A 917 -2.07 14.50 -83.19
N VAL A 918 -1.52 15.61 -83.68
CA VAL A 918 -1.28 16.82 -82.87
C VAL A 918 -2.60 17.51 -82.53
N ASP A 919 -3.58 17.50 -83.45
CA ASP A 919 -4.86 18.21 -83.32
C ASP A 919 -5.80 17.59 -82.26
N GLU A 920 -5.53 16.33 -81.86
CA GLU A 920 -6.20 15.60 -80.78
C GLU A 920 -5.66 15.91 -79.37
N LYS A 921 -4.52 16.60 -79.25
CA LYS A 921 -3.91 16.97 -77.95
C LYS A 921 -4.07 18.46 -77.67
N VAL A 922 -4.49 18.78 -76.45
CA VAL A 922 -4.48 20.14 -75.90
C VAL A 922 -3.21 20.33 -75.08
N THR A 923 -2.51 21.44 -75.30
CA THR A 923 -1.33 21.85 -74.53
C THR A 923 -1.75 22.80 -73.42
N PHE A 924 -1.58 22.41 -72.15
CA PHE A 924 -1.71 23.32 -71.02
C PHE A 924 -0.33 23.86 -70.66
N ARG A 925 -0.20 25.19 -70.64
CA ARG A 925 0.98 25.86 -70.09
C ARG A 925 0.70 26.28 -68.65
N VAL A 926 1.51 25.81 -67.73
CA VAL A 926 1.44 26.10 -66.28
C VAL A 926 2.75 26.71 -65.78
N ARG A 927 2.71 27.26 -64.57
CA ARG A 927 3.89 27.76 -63.87
C ARG A 927 3.65 27.63 -62.36
N SER A 928 4.45 26.81 -61.68
CA SER A 928 4.26 26.50 -60.24
C SER A 928 4.38 27.74 -59.32
N SER A 929 5.18 28.72 -59.73
CA SER A 929 5.36 30.02 -59.05
C SER A 929 5.60 31.11 -60.10
N PRO A 930 5.29 32.40 -59.87
CA PRO A 930 5.54 33.46 -60.84
C PRO A 930 6.96 33.49 -61.43
N THR A 931 7.96 33.06 -60.64
CA THR A 931 9.39 32.98 -60.99
C THR A 931 9.86 31.61 -61.49
N ALA A 932 9.02 30.58 -61.45
CA ALA A 932 9.36 29.23 -61.92
C ALA A 932 9.43 29.16 -63.47
N PRO A 933 10.13 28.17 -64.05
CA PRO A 933 10.03 27.90 -65.48
C PRO A 933 8.58 27.58 -65.88
N GLN A 934 8.23 27.88 -67.14
CA GLN A 934 6.92 27.54 -67.69
C GLN A 934 6.94 26.08 -68.15
N GLU A 935 6.07 25.26 -67.57
CA GLU A 935 5.97 23.83 -67.85
C GLU A 935 4.77 23.54 -68.76
N THR A 936 4.84 22.44 -69.52
CA THR A 936 3.77 22.02 -70.44
C THR A 936 3.24 20.64 -70.08
N VAL A 937 1.92 20.53 -69.99
CA VAL A 937 1.21 19.25 -69.80
C VAL A 937 0.31 19.03 -71.02
N LEU A 938 0.45 17.88 -71.68
CA LEU A 938 -0.39 17.47 -72.81
C LEU A 938 -1.55 16.62 -72.30
N VAL A 939 -2.74 16.78 -72.90
CA VAL A 939 -3.93 15.96 -72.60
C VAL A 939 -4.82 15.78 -73.82
N SER A 940 -5.51 14.63 -73.92
CA SER A 940 -6.46 14.37 -75.01
C SER A 940 -7.64 15.34 -74.98
N LYS A 941 -7.89 16.02 -76.11
CA LYS A 941 -9.03 16.92 -76.31
C LYS A 941 -10.37 16.22 -76.06
N ALA A 942 -10.49 14.97 -76.49
CA ALA A 942 -11.68 14.14 -76.28
C ALA A 942 -11.96 13.88 -74.79
N LEU A 943 -10.93 13.58 -73.99
CA LEU A 943 -11.07 13.33 -72.54
C LEU A 943 -11.62 14.56 -71.80
N LEU A 944 -11.18 15.77 -72.19
CA LEU A 944 -11.68 17.01 -71.60
C LEU A 944 -13.14 17.27 -71.99
N ILE A 945 -13.48 17.11 -73.27
CA ILE A 945 -14.83 17.29 -73.82
C ILE A 945 -15.83 16.27 -73.25
N GLU A 946 -15.39 15.05 -72.96
CA GLU A 946 -16.18 14.03 -72.26
C GLU A 946 -16.38 14.41 -70.78
N GLY A 947 -15.29 14.78 -70.09
CA GLY A 947 -15.27 15.00 -68.64
C GLY A 947 -15.85 16.33 -68.13
N SER A 948 -15.99 17.36 -68.96
CA SER A 948 -16.57 18.65 -68.55
C SER A 948 -17.37 19.31 -69.68
N GLU A 949 -18.55 19.84 -69.34
CA GLU A 949 -19.29 20.74 -70.25
C GLU A 949 -18.57 22.10 -70.43
N VAL A 950 -17.75 22.53 -69.46
CA VAL A 950 -16.93 23.75 -69.59
C VAL A 950 -15.84 23.54 -70.64
N PHE A 951 -15.11 22.42 -70.60
CA PHE A 951 -14.14 22.09 -71.65
C PHE A 951 -14.82 21.81 -73.00
N ARG A 952 -16.00 21.19 -73.01
CA ARG A 952 -16.84 21.06 -74.22
C ARG A 952 -17.13 22.42 -74.84
N ARG A 953 -17.62 23.39 -74.06
CA ARG A 953 -17.87 24.78 -74.53
C ARG A 953 -16.60 25.52 -74.96
N MET A 954 -15.46 25.23 -74.33
CA MET A 954 -14.15 25.81 -74.66
C MET A 954 -13.56 25.28 -75.98
N PHE A 955 -13.89 24.04 -76.36
CA PHE A 955 -13.29 23.36 -77.52
C PHE A 955 -14.24 23.05 -78.69
N ASP A 956 -15.56 23.09 -78.48
CA ASP A 956 -16.58 22.96 -79.54
C ASP A 956 -16.80 24.29 -80.25
N GLY A 957 -16.18 24.45 -81.42
CA GLY A 957 -16.38 25.57 -82.34
C GLY A 957 -15.42 26.76 -82.16
N ASP A 958 -15.47 27.68 -83.11
CA ASP A 958 -14.48 28.77 -83.29
C ASP A 958 -14.69 29.98 -82.35
N ASN A 959 -15.42 29.82 -81.24
CA ASN A 959 -15.79 30.93 -80.36
C ASN A 959 -14.69 31.35 -79.38
N PHE A 960 -13.73 30.46 -79.10
CA PHE A 960 -12.63 30.67 -78.16
C PHE A 960 -11.28 30.75 -78.90
N ILE A 961 -10.22 31.16 -78.20
CA ILE A 961 -8.85 31.19 -78.75
C ILE A 961 -8.20 29.81 -78.53
N GLU A 962 -8.53 29.21 -77.40
CA GLU A 962 -8.19 27.87 -76.94
C GLU A 962 -8.62 26.79 -77.95
N SER A 963 -9.79 26.91 -78.59
CA SER A 963 -10.26 25.95 -79.60
C SER A 963 -9.49 25.99 -80.92
N LYS A 964 -8.93 27.15 -81.27
CA LYS A 964 -8.14 27.38 -82.50
C LYS A 964 -6.68 27.01 -82.33
N ASN A 965 -6.12 27.25 -81.15
CA ASN A 965 -4.71 27.00 -80.86
C ASN A 965 -4.45 25.64 -80.19
N ASN A 966 -5.51 24.92 -79.76
CA ASN A 966 -5.41 23.74 -78.90
C ASN A 966 -4.52 23.98 -77.65
N GLU A 967 -4.55 25.19 -77.11
CA GLU A 967 -3.62 25.63 -76.08
C GLU A 967 -4.30 26.48 -75.01
N VAL A 968 -4.08 26.10 -73.74
CA VAL A 968 -4.66 26.76 -72.56
C VAL A 968 -3.54 27.33 -71.69
N HIS A 969 -3.62 28.61 -71.37
CA HIS A 969 -2.66 29.31 -70.54
C HIS A 969 -3.21 29.48 -69.11
N LEU A 970 -2.65 28.74 -68.15
CA LEU A 970 -2.95 28.93 -66.73
C LEU A 970 -2.00 29.98 -66.16
N HIS A 971 -2.56 31.13 -65.80
CA HIS A 971 -1.85 32.25 -65.18
C HIS A 971 -1.79 32.18 -63.65
N GLU A 972 -2.56 31.27 -63.02
CA GLU A 972 -2.43 30.96 -61.59
C GLU A 972 -1.17 30.12 -61.31
N PRO A 973 -0.60 30.20 -60.09
CA PRO A 973 0.43 29.28 -59.63
C PRO A 973 -0.16 27.87 -59.46
N ILE A 974 0.08 27.01 -60.45
CA ILE A 974 -0.37 25.61 -60.50
C ILE A 974 0.82 24.76 -60.94
N SER A 975 1.06 23.64 -60.25
CA SER A 975 2.12 22.68 -60.61
C SER A 975 1.69 21.76 -61.76
N ALA A 976 2.67 21.28 -62.54
CA ALA A 976 2.39 20.26 -63.56
C ALA A 976 1.88 18.94 -62.94
N ASP A 977 2.32 18.61 -61.73
CA ASP A 977 1.88 17.44 -60.98
C ASP A 977 0.43 17.54 -60.50
N GLY A 978 0.01 18.70 -59.99
CA GLY A 978 -1.38 18.99 -59.65
C GLY A 978 -2.30 18.95 -60.86
N LEU A 979 -1.84 19.46 -62.01
CA LEU A 979 -2.58 19.39 -63.26
C LEU A 979 -2.68 17.95 -63.82
N ARG A 980 -1.62 17.13 -63.70
CA ARG A 980 -1.65 15.69 -64.05
C ARG A 980 -2.62 14.93 -63.14
N TYR A 981 -2.63 15.21 -61.83
CA TYR A 981 -3.58 14.63 -60.88
C TYR A 981 -5.03 15.05 -61.19
N PHE A 982 -5.28 16.33 -61.49
CA PHE A 982 -6.57 16.80 -61.96
C PHE A 982 -7.06 16.05 -63.20
N PHE A 983 -6.24 15.89 -64.24
CA PHE A 983 -6.63 15.13 -65.44
C PHE A 983 -6.82 13.62 -65.17
N TYR A 984 -6.09 13.04 -64.21
CA TYR A 984 -6.35 11.67 -63.76
C TYR A 984 -7.73 11.55 -63.10
N LEU A 985 -8.13 12.52 -62.27
CA LEU A 985 -9.46 12.58 -61.64
C LEU A 985 -10.57 12.76 -62.69
N VAL A 986 -10.37 13.59 -63.70
CA VAL A 986 -11.28 13.70 -64.86
C VAL A 986 -11.43 12.34 -65.57
N ARG A 987 -10.33 11.60 -65.80
CA ARG A 987 -10.37 10.23 -66.38
C ARG A 987 -11.02 9.20 -65.44
N LEU A 988 -10.98 9.38 -64.13
CA LEU A 988 -11.75 8.55 -63.19
C LEU A 988 -13.24 8.91 -63.18
N GLN A 989 -13.60 10.19 -63.38
CA GLN A 989 -14.99 10.62 -63.51
C GLN A 989 -15.65 10.06 -64.77
N THR A 990 -15.04 10.21 -65.96
CA THR A 990 -15.64 9.69 -67.21
C THR A 990 -15.81 8.17 -67.19
N LEU A 991 -14.87 7.47 -66.56
CA LEU A 991 -14.95 6.01 -66.35
C LEU A 991 -15.92 5.57 -65.23
N ASN A 992 -16.62 6.49 -64.56
CA ASN A 992 -17.47 6.26 -63.38
C ASN A 992 -16.75 5.47 -62.26
N LYS A 993 -15.47 5.81 -62.02
CA LYS A 993 -14.58 5.20 -61.01
C LYS A 993 -14.18 6.14 -59.89
N LEU A 994 -14.47 7.44 -60.00
CA LEU A 994 -14.26 8.39 -58.92
C LEU A 994 -15.35 8.22 -57.86
N THR A 995 -14.97 7.65 -56.72
CA THR A 995 -15.81 7.46 -55.54
C THR A 995 -15.92 8.74 -54.69
N GLY A 996 -16.70 8.71 -53.61
CA GLY A 996 -16.84 9.84 -52.65
C GLY A 996 -15.53 10.32 -52.00
N MET A 997 -14.44 9.56 -52.14
CA MET A 997 -13.07 9.99 -51.88
C MET A 997 -12.18 9.71 -53.10
N ALA A 998 -11.26 10.64 -53.40
CA ALA A 998 -10.28 10.53 -54.48
C ALA A 998 -9.03 9.67 -54.09
N PRO A 999 -8.26 9.14 -55.06
CA PRO A 999 -7.01 8.42 -54.79
C PRO A 999 -5.95 9.33 -54.14
N PRO A 1000 -5.12 8.84 -53.20
CA PRO A 1000 -4.05 9.65 -52.60
C PRO A 1000 -2.96 10.02 -53.63
N PRO A 1001 -2.56 11.30 -53.74
CA PRO A 1001 -1.37 11.71 -54.49
C PRO A 1001 -0.08 11.48 -53.69
N LYS A 1002 1.08 11.62 -54.32
CA LYS A 1002 2.39 11.64 -53.65
C LYS A 1002 2.65 12.87 -52.77
N VAL A 1003 2.00 14.00 -53.05
CA VAL A 1003 2.19 15.31 -52.40
C VAL A 1003 0.84 16.01 -52.27
N ILE A 1004 0.58 16.70 -51.15
CA ILE A 1004 -0.74 17.29 -50.86
C ILE A 1004 -1.05 18.47 -51.79
N GLU A 1005 -0.02 19.19 -52.22
CA GLU A 1005 -0.05 20.33 -53.13
C GLU A 1005 -0.75 19.95 -54.44
N ALA A 1006 -0.56 18.73 -54.93
CA ALA A 1006 -1.25 18.25 -56.14
C ALA A 1006 -2.78 18.15 -55.96
N SER A 1007 -3.27 17.82 -54.75
CA SER A 1007 -4.70 17.87 -54.44
C SER A 1007 -5.22 19.30 -54.29
N LEU A 1008 -4.44 20.20 -53.71
CA LEU A 1008 -4.81 21.61 -53.56
C LEU A 1008 -4.88 22.33 -54.93
N ASP A 1009 -3.95 22.03 -55.83
CA ASP A 1009 -3.99 22.46 -57.23
C ASP A 1009 -5.21 21.87 -57.95
N ALA A 1010 -5.45 20.56 -57.84
CA ALA A 1010 -6.60 19.91 -58.48
C ALA A 1010 -7.95 20.40 -57.93
N LEU A 1011 -8.01 20.82 -56.66
CA LEU A 1011 -9.19 21.45 -56.05
C LEU A 1011 -9.43 22.84 -56.64
N SER A 1012 -8.37 23.64 -56.78
CA SER A 1012 -8.40 24.95 -57.46
C SER A 1012 -8.93 24.83 -58.89
N LEU A 1013 -8.45 23.81 -59.62
CA LEU A 1013 -8.86 23.51 -61.01
C LEU A 1013 -10.30 23.00 -61.08
N ALA A 1014 -10.73 22.13 -60.15
CA ALA A 1014 -12.10 21.63 -60.08
C ALA A 1014 -13.11 22.77 -59.84
N GLN A 1015 -12.78 23.70 -58.93
CA GLN A 1015 -13.60 24.89 -58.67
C GLN A 1015 -13.62 25.82 -59.88
N LYS A 1016 -12.46 26.13 -60.47
CA LYS A 1016 -12.34 26.99 -61.66
C LYS A 1016 -13.08 26.47 -62.89
N TYR A 1017 -13.11 25.15 -63.09
CA TYR A 1017 -13.81 24.51 -64.21
C TYR A 1017 -15.20 23.96 -63.86
N LEU A 1018 -15.75 24.33 -62.68
CA LEU A 1018 -17.10 23.98 -62.20
C LEU A 1018 -17.38 22.46 -62.23
N LEU A 1019 -16.49 21.68 -61.61
CA LEU A 1019 -16.55 20.22 -61.51
C LEU A 1019 -16.80 19.75 -60.07
N PRO A 1020 -18.02 19.91 -59.52
CA PRO A 1020 -18.35 19.51 -58.14
C PRO A 1020 -18.20 18.00 -57.89
N THR A 1021 -18.31 17.20 -58.96
CA THR A 1021 -18.05 15.77 -59.01
C THR A 1021 -16.59 15.38 -58.76
N ILE A 1022 -15.64 16.31 -58.93
CA ILE A 1022 -14.23 16.16 -58.55
C ILE A 1022 -13.95 16.87 -57.23
N GLU A 1023 -14.56 18.05 -57.03
CA GLU A 1023 -14.36 18.91 -55.87
C GLU A 1023 -14.56 18.18 -54.53
N LYS A 1024 -15.72 17.55 -54.28
CA LYS A 1024 -15.97 16.88 -52.99
C LYS A 1024 -15.06 15.65 -52.75
N PRO A 1025 -14.83 14.75 -53.74
CA PRO A 1025 -13.83 13.67 -53.59
C PRO A 1025 -12.41 14.16 -53.30
N VAL A 1026 -11.98 15.30 -53.87
CA VAL A 1026 -10.67 15.91 -53.59
C VAL A 1026 -10.65 16.55 -52.20
N MET A 1027 -11.71 17.27 -51.81
CA MET A 1027 -11.87 17.82 -50.46
C MET A 1027 -11.73 16.73 -49.39
N ASN A 1028 -12.36 15.57 -49.63
CA ASN A 1028 -12.37 14.45 -48.70
C ASN A 1028 -10.99 13.76 -48.55
N ILE A 1029 -10.23 13.57 -49.63
CA ILE A 1029 -8.86 13.04 -49.50
C ILE A 1029 -7.94 14.06 -48.79
N VAL A 1030 -8.09 15.36 -49.03
CA VAL A 1030 -7.29 16.39 -48.32
C VAL A 1030 -7.61 16.38 -46.82
N LYS A 1031 -8.89 16.39 -46.42
CA LYS A 1031 -9.31 16.22 -45.01
C LYS A 1031 -8.72 14.95 -44.37
N THR A 1032 -8.60 13.87 -45.14
CA THR A 1032 -8.13 12.56 -44.68
C THR A 1032 -6.60 12.47 -44.54
N LEU A 1033 -5.84 13.14 -45.42
CA LEU A 1033 -4.37 13.12 -45.43
C LEU A 1033 -3.70 14.16 -44.51
N LEU A 1034 -4.48 14.94 -43.74
CA LEU A 1034 -3.95 15.92 -42.78
C LEU A 1034 -2.99 15.28 -41.76
N ASN A 1035 -1.75 15.79 -41.74
CA ASN A 1035 -0.66 15.38 -40.87
C ASN A 1035 0.18 16.60 -40.45
N ASP A 1036 1.14 16.42 -39.55
CA ASP A 1036 1.94 17.50 -38.96
C ASP A 1036 2.98 18.11 -39.90
N ASP A 1037 3.35 17.44 -41.00
CA ASP A 1037 4.17 18.03 -42.07
C ASP A 1037 3.32 18.91 -43.02
N CYS A 1038 2.04 18.57 -43.27
CA CYS A 1038 1.24 19.14 -44.35
C CYS A 1038 0.16 20.15 -43.93
N VAL A 1039 -0.30 20.11 -42.67
CA VAL A 1039 -1.47 20.88 -42.21
C VAL A 1039 -1.29 22.40 -42.34
N LEU A 1040 -0.06 22.92 -42.19
CA LEU A 1040 0.20 24.35 -42.37
C LEU A 1040 -0.02 24.78 -43.84
N ASN A 1041 0.47 23.99 -44.81
CA ASN A 1041 0.28 24.26 -46.24
C ASN A 1041 -1.22 24.27 -46.61
N VAL A 1042 -2.00 23.33 -46.07
CA VAL A 1042 -3.46 23.27 -46.26
C VAL A 1042 -4.16 24.47 -45.60
N PHE A 1043 -3.75 24.87 -44.40
CA PHE A 1043 -4.28 26.05 -43.70
C PHE A 1043 -4.04 27.34 -44.50
N GLU A 1044 -2.79 27.61 -44.91
CA GLU A 1044 -2.44 28.80 -45.70
C GLU A 1044 -3.14 28.83 -47.06
N TRP A 1045 -3.22 27.69 -47.75
CA TRP A 1045 -3.99 27.58 -49.00
C TRP A 1045 -5.48 27.84 -48.77
N SER A 1046 -6.05 27.37 -47.66
CA SER A 1046 -7.48 27.54 -47.37
C SER A 1046 -7.85 28.99 -47.06
N LEU A 1047 -6.99 29.74 -46.35
CA LEU A 1047 -7.14 31.19 -46.18
C LEU A 1047 -7.06 31.92 -47.53
N LYS A 1048 -6.02 31.64 -48.32
CA LYS A 1048 -5.76 32.31 -49.61
C LYS A 1048 -6.89 32.13 -50.63
N ASN A 1049 -7.58 30.98 -50.59
CA ASN A 1049 -8.66 30.63 -51.52
C ASN A 1049 -10.07 30.67 -50.87
N TYR A 1050 -10.20 31.24 -49.67
CA TYR A 1050 -11.47 31.36 -48.92
C TYR A 1050 -12.23 30.03 -48.68
N ASN A 1051 -11.52 28.90 -48.64
CA ASN A 1051 -12.12 27.58 -48.46
C ASN A 1051 -12.37 27.30 -46.96
N GLN A 1052 -13.61 27.53 -46.52
CA GLN A 1052 -13.99 27.39 -45.12
C GLN A 1052 -13.90 25.95 -44.60
N GLU A 1053 -14.20 24.93 -45.42
CA GLU A 1053 -14.15 23.52 -44.98
C GLU A 1053 -12.73 23.07 -44.61
N LEU A 1054 -11.74 23.38 -45.47
CA LEU A 1054 -10.33 23.04 -45.19
C LEU A 1054 -9.73 23.94 -44.11
N LEU A 1055 -10.22 25.18 -43.97
CA LEU A 1055 -9.81 26.07 -42.88
C LEU A 1055 -10.27 25.53 -41.52
N VAL A 1056 -11.52 25.06 -41.41
CA VAL A 1056 -12.03 24.39 -40.20
C VAL A 1056 -11.30 23.08 -39.96
N ALA A 1057 -11.14 22.22 -40.97
CA ALA A 1057 -10.47 20.93 -40.82
C ALA A 1057 -9.00 21.07 -40.36
N SER A 1058 -8.24 22.01 -40.92
CA SER A 1058 -6.87 22.29 -40.51
C SER A 1058 -6.79 22.95 -39.12
N THR A 1059 -7.66 23.91 -38.81
CA THR A 1059 -7.76 24.52 -37.47
C THR A 1059 -8.11 23.47 -36.39
N TYR A 1060 -9.04 22.57 -36.68
CA TYR A 1060 -9.37 21.44 -35.81
C TYR A 1060 -8.21 20.45 -35.70
N TYR A 1061 -7.41 20.23 -36.75
CA TYR A 1061 -6.18 19.44 -36.63
C TYR A 1061 -5.16 20.10 -35.69
N PHE A 1062 -4.91 21.40 -35.81
CA PHE A 1062 -4.04 22.14 -34.87
C PHE A 1062 -4.48 22.01 -33.40
N LEU A 1063 -5.79 21.92 -33.14
CA LEU A 1063 -6.34 21.72 -31.79
C LEU A 1063 -6.36 20.25 -31.36
N TYR A 1064 -7.06 19.37 -32.08
CA TYR A 1064 -7.44 18.03 -31.63
C TYR A 1064 -6.41 16.92 -31.86
N SER A 1065 -5.49 17.07 -32.82
CA SER A 1065 -4.56 16.00 -33.26
C SER A 1065 -3.79 15.33 -32.10
N ASP A 1066 -3.88 14.00 -32.01
CA ASP A 1066 -3.17 13.18 -31.01
C ASP A 1066 -1.71 12.88 -31.44
N ILE A 1067 -1.01 13.94 -31.84
CA ILE A 1067 0.44 13.92 -32.12
C ILE A 1067 1.23 14.26 -30.85
N SER A 1068 2.50 13.87 -30.80
CA SER A 1068 3.34 14.18 -29.64
C SER A 1068 3.43 15.69 -29.38
N GLY A 1069 3.38 16.12 -28.13
CA GLY A 1069 3.47 17.54 -27.76
C GLY A 1069 4.71 18.25 -28.32
N ALA A 1070 5.82 17.52 -28.49
CA ALA A 1070 7.04 18.03 -29.13
C ALA A 1070 6.90 18.27 -30.64
N ALA A 1071 6.14 17.43 -31.36
CA ALA A 1071 5.79 17.68 -32.77
C ALA A 1071 4.81 18.86 -32.87
N LYS A 1072 3.76 18.87 -32.04
CA LYS A 1072 2.77 19.95 -31.98
C LYS A 1072 3.37 21.31 -31.66
N TRP A 1073 4.36 21.35 -30.77
CA TRP A 1073 5.17 22.54 -30.47
C TRP A 1073 5.97 23.06 -31.68
N LYS A 1074 6.63 22.17 -32.45
CA LYS A 1074 7.30 22.57 -33.70
C LYS A 1074 6.29 23.14 -34.71
N LEU A 1075 5.15 22.48 -34.87
CA LEU A 1075 4.07 22.89 -35.77
C LEU A 1075 3.50 24.28 -35.40
N TYR A 1076 3.27 24.53 -34.11
CA TYR A 1076 2.81 25.85 -33.63
C TYR A 1076 3.85 26.95 -33.89
N ARG A 1077 5.15 26.65 -33.75
CA ARG A 1077 6.23 27.60 -34.10
C ARG A 1077 6.40 27.81 -35.59
N ALA A 1078 6.13 26.79 -36.42
CA ALA A 1078 6.10 26.96 -37.88
C ALA A 1078 4.96 27.92 -38.28
N ALA A 1079 3.75 27.71 -37.76
CA ALA A 1079 2.61 28.60 -37.99
C ALA A 1079 2.86 30.04 -37.49
N ASN A 1080 3.49 30.22 -36.33
CA ASN A 1080 3.84 31.54 -35.80
C ASN A 1080 4.91 32.30 -36.64
N ARG A 1081 5.65 31.57 -37.50
CA ARG A 1081 6.62 32.14 -38.45
C ARG A 1081 6.02 32.36 -39.85
N SER A 1082 4.77 31.98 -40.08
CA SER A 1082 4.02 32.26 -41.31
C SER A 1082 3.65 33.74 -41.44
N CYS A 1083 3.35 34.18 -42.66
CA CYS A 1083 2.67 35.45 -42.88
C CYS A 1083 1.22 35.47 -42.36
N TYR A 1084 0.60 34.30 -42.14
CA TYR A 1084 -0.77 34.15 -41.59
C TYR A 1084 -0.80 33.83 -40.08
N ARG A 1085 0.27 34.13 -39.34
CA ARG A 1085 0.41 33.83 -37.91
C ARG A 1085 -0.72 34.42 -37.05
N ASP A 1086 -1.18 35.62 -37.43
CA ASP A 1086 -2.12 36.41 -36.64
C ASP A 1086 -3.56 35.89 -36.89
N GLU A 1087 -3.90 35.52 -38.13
CA GLU A 1087 -5.10 34.76 -38.50
C GLU A 1087 -5.13 33.38 -37.84
N TRP A 1088 -4.00 32.66 -37.84
CA TRP A 1088 -3.86 31.36 -37.20
C TRP A 1088 -4.14 31.43 -35.69
N ARG A 1089 -3.47 32.33 -34.97
CA ARG A 1089 -3.67 32.53 -33.53
C ARG A 1089 -5.11 32.95 -33.22
N ARG A 1090 -5.68 33.83 -34.04
CA ARG A 1090 -7.07 34.29 -33.94
C ARG A 1090 -8.05 33.13 -34.12
N LEU A 1091 -7.94 32.34 -35.17
CA LEU A 1091 -8.87 31.24 -35.47
C LEU A 1091 -8.84 30.12 -34.42
N LEU A 1092 -7.66 29.78 -33.88
CA LEU A 1092 -7.57 28.83 -32.76
C LEU A 1092 -8.28 29.37 -31.50
N THR A 1093 -8.11 30.67 -31.24
CA THR A 1093 -8.68 31.34 -30.06
C THR A 1093 -10.19 31.50 -30.19
N GLU A 1094 -10.70 31.88 -31.36
CA GLU A 1094 -12.14 31.96 -31.68
C GLU A 1094 -12.81 30.58 -31.64
N THR A 1095 -12.15 29.54 -32.15
CA THR A 1095 -12.67 28.16 -32.11
C THR A 1095 -12.84 27.65 -30.68
N ILE A 1096 -11.91 28.01 -29.78
CA ILE A 1096 -12.03 27.70 -28.34
C ILE A 1096 -13.11 28.57 -27.70
N LEU A 1097 -13.12 29.88 -27.97
CA LEU A 1097 -14.10 30.84 -27.42
C LEU A 1097 -15.54 30.39 -27.72
N TYR A 1098 -15.83 30.04 -28.98
CA TYR A 1098 -17.15 29.60 -29.43
C TYR A 1098 -17.69 28.35 -28.69
N ARG A 1099 -16.81 27.53 -28.09
CA ARG A 1099 -17.20 26.34 -27.30
C ARG A 1099 -17.29 26.59 -25.79
N VAL A 1100 -16.74 27.69 -25.27
CA VAL A 1100 -16.83 28.04 -23.84
C VAL A 1100 -17.75 29.22 -23.55
N GLN A 1101 -18.04 30.04 -24.56
CA GLN A 1101 -18.97 31.16 -24.44
C GLN A 1101 -20.32 30.65 -23.96
N PRO A 1102 -20.88 31.19 -22.85
CA PRO A 1102 -22.20 30.79 -22.41
C PRO A 1102 -23.22 31.17 -23.49
N ASN A 1103 -24.04 30.20 -23.92
CA ASN A 1103 -25.07 30.42 -24.93
C ASN A 1103 -25.91 31.65 -24.57
N ALA A 1104 -25.84 32.70 -25.40
CA ALA A 1104 -26.87 33.70 -25.48
C ALA A 1104 -28.07 33.05 -26.18
N GLU A 1105 -29.01 32.57 -25.37
CA GLU A 1105 -30.37 32.08 -25.68
C GLU A 1105 -30.63 31.62 -27.14
N LEU A 1106 -30.62 30.30 -27.32
CA LEU A 1106 -31.26 29.55 -28.42
C LEU A 1106 -32.52 28.87 -27.87
#